data_AF-A0A6C2TWY0-F1
#
_entry.id   AF-A0A6C2TWY0-F1
#
_cell.length_a   1.000
_cell.length_b   1.000
_cell.length_c   1.000
_cell.angle_alpha   90.00
_cell.angle_beta   90.00
_cell.angle_gamma   90.00
#
_symmetry.space_group_name_H-M   'P 1'
#
loop_
_entity.id
_entity.type
_entity.pdbx_description
1 polymer ?
#
loop_
_entity_poly.entity_id
_entity_poly.type
_entity_poly.pdbx_seq_one_letter_code
_entity_poly.pdbx_strand_id
1 'polypeptide(L)'
;MFLQNRYRCVLVAVAGLLVATASHAKTNYVDGAAKASIATGESWKTAFPSLQQAIDDVAALGGGEVWVKAGTYKPDGDNRHTTFALKPGVAVYGGFRGSETALDQRNPKGIRTILSGDIGRAGSSSDNCHHVVTGASNTRLDGFTVSRGNANSGENNQYGGGLLLPAGTVNATVANCIFEKNAAISGGAIHCESSALTATNCTFFSNSGKTGGAVSLSKGSWFDSTDCVFTSNFAPKGGGAIVLPTDSEARISGASFAYNSTDASGGAILASTGKKAGIALELHKTKFSDNSAKLNGGAIALKGEFVPIIANCSFSKNLCSKGAGAIGIEAGTSVVVTDTSFFKNAGAAGQDDIGKDDASRVLRSADRADKYAAAKISASIPRSSSASPAAAPAESKPKRQLADVYVHDAQNIKVKLRSIVADAGHTAIALGDLTDPDFIGHYRNVEAAARDYTAKGVNFFYLYRFLRHPESNGYIEPFMQQERARHAKVAEELLFTAVPWLYDLMDNQAAEALAPANKSNLFIFSNAGEEVYAGAISDEAGLRKALAEIAGEVEIPTTASALPNTELGAGSPDSKLVERAKVLIASGFLPLETTPLDPNSPHYVKLRFEGDKELLASGNGKIYLGFHIDPLYGVAWNNLGEPMKYALKTPVGVVAPSMNSAPRVSDQATDAEPREFLLEARKLDPSKPLILQVNYSVHSLSARKNIEATQQYHIYLQPDPFGGQVIGRQVSASKPVTGATKTAQPKGSAFDAMLRRFDLDRNGKLSTDEALGTLLEKFGTIDANGDGFIMENEFLHYLETRQ
;
A
#
# COMPACT_ATOMS: atom_id res chain seq x y z
N MET A 1 -55.97 16.79 -47.15
CA MET A 1 -55.74 15.87 -48.30
C MET A 1 -54.32 15.36 -48.11
N PHE A 2 -54.03 14.17 -47.56
CA PHE A 2 -54.75 12.89 -47.46
C PHE A 2 -55.04 12.54 -45.97
N LEU A 3 -56.23 12.06 -45.54
CA LEU A 3 -56.76 10.67 -45.57
C LEU A 3 -55.71 9.61 -45.16
N GLN A 4 -55.74 8.96 -43.98
CA GLN A 4 -56.71 8.01 -43.36
C GLN A 4 -56.93 6.65 -44.07
N ASN A 5 -57.00 5.61 -43.22
CA ASN A 5 -57.50 4.24 -43.41
C ASN A 5 -56.58 3.18 -44.07
N ARG A 6 -56.65 1.88 -43.71
CA ARG A 6 -56.99 1.18 -42.44
C ARG A 6 -56.66 -0.34 -42.60
N TYR A 7 -56.44 -1.03 -41.49
CA TYR A 7 -56.30 -2.49 -41.34
C TYR A 7 -57.32 -3.38 -42.11
N ARG A 8 -56.92 -4.59 -42.53
CA ARG A 8 -57.52 -5.89 -42.08
C ARG A 8 -56.95 -7.20 -42.71
N CYS A 9 -56.79 -8.22 -41.86
CA CYS A 9 -56.90 -9.68 -42.09
C CYS A 9 -55.90 -10.36 -43.07
N VAL A 10 -55.46 -11.61 -42.89
CA VAL A 10 -56.18 -12.84 -42.44
C VAL A 10 -55.35 -13.69 -41.45
N LEU A 11 -56.04 -14.35 -40.50
CA LEU A 11 -55.50 -15.46 -39.70
C LEU A 11 -55.50 -16.77 -40.50
N VAL A 12 -54.39 -17.51 -40.47
CA VAL A 12 -54.42 -18.98 -40.56
C VAL A 12 -53.56 -19.53 -39.43
N ALA A 13 -54.20 -20.24 -38.50
CA ALA A 13 -53.52 -20.95 -37.43
C ALA A 13 -53.15 -22.37 -37.90
N VAL A 14 -51.89 -22.75 -37.75
CA VAL A 14 -51.49 -24.15 -37.64
C VAL A 14 -50.71 -24.28 -36.34
N ALA A 15 -51.21 -25.12 -35.44
CA ALA A 15 -50.66 -25.29 -34.11
C ALA A 15 -49.36 -26.10 -34.15
N GLY A 16 -48.23 -25.42 -34.35
CA GLY A 16 -46.94 -25.90 -33.89
C GLY A 16 -46.79 -25.54 -32.41
N LEU A 17 -46.78 -26.54 -31.53
CA LEU A 17 -46.60 -26.35 -30.08
C LEU A 17 -45.14 -26.01 -29.75
N LEU A 18 -44.63 -24.90 -30.28
CA LEU A 18 -43.47 -24.23 -29.73
C LEU A 18 -43.89 -23.61 -28.40
N VAL A 19 -43.74 -24.39 -27.33
CA VAL A 19 -43.46 -23.83 -26.02
C VAL A 19 -42.19 -23.01 -26.20
N ALA A 20 -42.36 -21.70 -26.39
CA ALA A 20 -41.28 -20.75 -26.19
C ALA A 20 -40.95 -20.79 -24.69
N THR A 21 -40.17 -21.80 -24.29
CA THR A 21 -39.47 -21.77 -23.01
C THR A 21 -38.69 -20.47 -23.02
N ALA A 22 -39.09 -19.54 -22.15
CA ALA A 22 -38.24 -18.41 -21.83
C ALA A 22 -36.91 -19.02 -21.40
N SER A 23 -35.89 -18.87 -22.26
CA SER A 23 -34.55 -19.35 -21.99
C SER A 23 -34.08 -18.60 -20.75
N HIS A 24 -34.18 -19.26 -19.60
CA HIS A 24 -33.57 -18.75 -18.39
C HIS A 24 -32.08 -18.79 -18.69
N ALA A 25 -31.45 -17.61 -18.72
CA ALA A 25 -30.02 -17.48 -18.89
C ALA A 25 -29.34 -18.47 -17.93
N LYS A 26 -28.53 -19.40 -18.46
CA LYS A 26 -27.98 -20.50 -17.65
C LYS A 26 -27.18 -19.89 -16.50
N THR A 27 -27.55 -20.23 -15.27
CA THR A 27 -26.78 -19.89 -14.07
C THR A 27 -25.94 -21.09 -13.68
N ASN A 28 -24.62 -20.93 -13.70
CA ASN A 28 -23.68 -21.90 -13.16
C ASN A 28 -23.10 -21.41 -11.82
N TYR A 29 -23.02 -22.32 -10.85
CA TYR A 29 -22.54 -22.08 -9.50
C TYR A 29 -21.10 -22.57 -9.34
N VAL A 30 -20.28 -21.79 -8.64
CA VAL A 30 -18.84 -22.05 -8.43
C VAL A 30 -18.52 -22.02 -6.93
N ASP A 31 -17.83 -23.05 -6.45
CA ASP A 31 -17.28 -23.16 -5.10
C ASP A 31 -15.91 -23.83 -5.17
N GLY A 32 -14.84 -23.06 -4.97
CA GLY A 32 -13.46 -23.56 -5.03
C GLY A 32 -13.11 -24.61 -3.97
N ALA A 33 -13.96 -24.81 -2.96
CA ALA A 33 -13.83 -25.88 -1.97
C ALA A 33 -14.75 -27.10 -2.27
N ALA A 34 -15.47 -27.10 -3.40
CA ALA A 34 -16.38 -28.18 -3.76
C ALA A 34 -15.66 -29.54 -3.89
N LYS A 35 -16.25 -30.55 -3.25
CA LYS A 35 -15.86 -31.97 -3.36
C LYS A 35 -16.98 -32.82 -3.95
N ALA A 36 -17.80 -32.22 -4.83
CA ALA A 36 -18.95 -32.89 -5.43
C ALA A 36 -18.47 -34.07 -6.28
N SER A 37 -19.08 -35.24 -6.09
CA SER A 37 -18.78 -36.44 -6.88
C SER A 37 -19.17 -36.30 -8.36
N ILE A 38 -20.05 -35.36 -8.67
CA ILE A 38 -20.36 -34.87 -10.02
C ILE A 38 -20.54 -33.35 -9.92
N ALA A 39 -19.68 -32.58 -10.60
CA ALA A 39 -19.77 -31.13 -10.69
C ALA A 39 -20.49 -30.73 -11.98
N THR A 40 -21.82 -30.51 -11.91
CA THR A 40 -22.64 -30.08 -13.05
C THR A 40 -22.82 -28.57 -13.15
N GLY A 41 -22.41 -27.82 -12.11
CA GLY A 41 -22.60 -26.38 -12.01
C GLY A 41 -24.02 -25.93 -11.71
N GLU A 42 -25.03 -26.82 -11.66
CA GLU A 42 -26.45 -26.40 -11.66
C GLU A 42 -27.00 -25.95 -10.30
N SER A 43 -26.23 -26.12 -9.23
CA SER A 43 -26.58 -25.70 -7.87
C SER A 43 -25.32 -25.55 -7.02
N TRP A 44 -25.41 -24.88 -5.87
CA TRP A 44 -24.32 -24.87 -4.87
C TRP A 44 -23.86 -26.26 -4.42
N LYS A 45 -24.74 -27.28 -4.49
CA LYS A 45 -24.40 -28.67 -4.13
C LYS A 45 -23.59 -29.39 -5.23
N THR A 46 -23.75 -28.98 -6.48
CA THR A 46 -23.08 -29.55 -7.67
C THR A 46 -22.14 -28.54 -8.34
N ALA A 47 -21.73 -27.51 -7.61
CA ALA A 47 -20.95 -26.39 -8.11
C ALA A 47 -19.61 -26.82 -8.72
N PHE A 48 -19.15 -26.07 -9.72
CA PHE A 48 -17.82 -26.27 -10.31
C PHE A 48 -16.73 -25.85 -9.31
N PRO A 49 -15.63 -26.63 -9.20
CA PRO A 49 -14.45 -26.21 -8.43
C PRO A 49 -13.59 -25.19 -9.18
N SER A 50 -13.56 -25.24 -10.52
CA SER A 50 -12.90 -24.24 -11.36
C SER A 50 -13.89 -23.15 -11.79
N LEU A 51 -13.48 -21.89 -11.64
CA LEU A 51 -14.20 -20.75 -12.19
C LEU A 51 -14.11 -20.69 -13.72
N GLN A 52 -12.96 -21.03 -14.30
CA GLN A 52 -12.79 -20.99 -15.75
C GLN A 52 -13.68 -22.02 -16.45
N GLN A 53 -13.78 -23.23 -15.89
CA GLN A 53 -14.67 -24.28 -16.40
C GLN A 53 -16.14 -23.82 -16.40
N ALA A 54 -16.59 -23.13 -15.36
CA ALA A 54 -17.96 -22.62 -15.29
C ALA A 54 -18.23 -21.50 -16.32
N ILE A 55 -17.25 -20.63 -16.57
CA ILE A 55 -17.31 -19.58 -17.60
C ILE A 55 -17.39 -20.20 -19.00
N ASP A 56 -16.55 -21.20 -19.28
CA ASP A 56 -16.50 -21.87 -20.58
C ASP A 56 -17.79 -22.68 -20.87
N ASP A 57 -18.37 -23.32 -19.85
CA ASP A 57 -19.65 -24.05 -19.97
C ASP A 57 -20.83 -23.10 -20.28
N VAL A 58 -20.97 -21.99 -19.55
CA VAL A 58 -22.00 -20.97 -19.84
C VAL A 58 -21.81 -20.36 -21.23
N ALA A 59 -20.56 -20.11 -21.65
CA ALA A 59 -20.25 -19.59 -22.97
C ALA A 59 -20.63 -20.56 -24.10
N ALA A 60 -20.38 -21.87 -23.91
CA ALA A 60 -20.74 -22.91 -24.87
C ALA A 60 -22.26 -23.03 -25.09
N LEU A 61 -23.06 -22.61 -24.10
CA LEU A 61 -24.53 -22.58 -24.15
C LEU A 61 -25.10 -21.25 -24.70
N GLY A 62 -24.25 -20.32 -25.15
CA GLY A 62 -24.66 -19.05 -25.75
C GLY A 62 -24.67 -17.85 -24.80
N GLY A 63 -24.10 -17.98 -23.59
CA GLY A 63 -24.04 -16.93 -22.59
C GLY A 63 -25.00 -17.14 -21.41
N GLY A 64 -24.86 -16.30 -20.38
CA GLY A 64 -25.58 -16.46 -19.12
C GLY A 64 -24.79 -15.95 -17.91
N GLU A 65 -25.02 -16.56 -16.74
CA GLU A 65 -24.49 -16.10 -15.47
C GLU A 65 -23.61 -17.15 -14.77
N VAL A 66 -22.52 -16.69 -14.14
CA VAL A 66 -21.67 -17.51 -13.28
C VAL A 66 -21.66 -16.89 -11.88
N TRP A 67 -22.17 -17.62 -10.89
CA TRP A 67 -22.27 -17.16 -9.50
C TRP A 67 -21.20 -17.83 -8.64
N VAL A 68 -20.34 -17.01 -8.03
CA VAL A 68 -19.11 -17.45 -7.39
C VAL A 68 -19.16 -17.24 -5.87
N LYS A 69 -19.13 -18.35 -5.14
CA LYS A 69 -19.11 -18.38 -3.68
C LYS A 69 -17.85 -17.70 -3.13
N ALA A 70 -17.98 -17.06 -1.98
CA ALA A 70 -16.89 -16.46 -1.22
C ALA A 70 -15.69 -17.40 -1.08
N GLY A 71 -14.49 -16.85 -1.30
CA GLY A 71 -13.25 -17.61 -1.35
C GLY A 71 -12.20 -16.91 -2.21
N THR A 72 -11.02 -17.51 -2.30
CA THR A 72 -9.93 -17.04 -3.17
C THR A 72 -9.75 -18.03 -4.31
N TYR A 73 -9.89 -17.53 -5.53
CA TYR A 73 -9.76 -18.27 -6.77
C TYR A 73 -8.49 -17.80 -7.48
N LYS A 74 -7.70 -18.76 -7.96
CA LYS A 74 -6.53 -18.52 -8.81
C LYS A 74 -6.83 -19.06 -10.22
N PRO A 75 -6.30 -18.46 -11.29
CA PRO A 75 -6.43 -19.03 -12.62
C PRO A 75 -5.90 -20.47 -12.69
N ASP A 76 -6.47 -21.30 -13.56
CA ASP A 76 -6.10 -22.72 -13.67
C ASP A 76 -4.69 -22.88 -14.26
N GLY A 77 -3.75 -23.36 -13.43
CA GLY A 77 -2.35 -23.63 -13.79
C GLY A 77 -1.33 -22.83 -12.96
N ASP A 78 -0.05 -23.01 -13.27
CA ASP A 78 1.10 -22.48 -12.51
C ASP A 78 2.01 -21.54 -13.32
N ASN A 79 1.65 -21.23 -14.57
CA ASN A 79 2.43 -20.35 -15.44
C ASN A 79 1.84 -18.93 -15.51
N ARG A 80 2.68 -17.92 -15.76
CA ARG A 80 2.30 -16.50 -15.69
C ARG A 80 1.32 -16.02 -16.77
N HIS A 81 0.99 -16.85 -17.76
CA HIS A 81 0.00 -16.55 -18.78
C HIS A 81 -1.41 -17.09 -18.43
N THR A 82 -1.57 -17.82 -17.32
CA THR A 82 -2.89 -18.22 -16.84
C THR A 82 -3.70 -16.98 -16.41
N THR A 83 -5.00 -17.02 -16.67
CA THR A 83 -5.90 -15.88 -16.45
C THR A 83 -7.35 -16.38 -16.37
N PHE A 84 -8.23 -15.64 -15.71
CA PHE A 84 -9.67 -15.83 -15.87
C PHE A 84 -10.12 -15.17 -17.18
N ALA A 85 -10.31 -15.97 -18.23
CA ALA A 85 -10.71 -15.51 -19.55
C ALA A 85 -12.24 -15.41 -19.64
N LEU A 86 -12.75 -14.18 -19.53
CA LEU A 86 -14.17 -13.88 -19.76
C LEU A 86 -14.55 -14.19 -21.21
N LYS A 87 -15.81 -14.57 -21.44
CA LYS A 87 -16.34 -14.93 -22.77
C LYS A 87 -17.53 -14.04 -23.12
N PRO A 88 -17.73 -13.69 -24.40
CA PRO A 88 -18.82 -12.79 -24.78
C PRO A 88 -20.19 -13.28 -24.31
N GLY A 89 -21.00 -12.37 -23.76
CA GLY A 89 -22.34 -12.70 -23.23
C GLY A 89 -22.35 -13.42 -21.88
N VAL A 90 -21.19 -13.58 -21.20
CA VAL A 90 -21.12 -14.13 -19.85
C VAL A 90 -21.02 -13.00 -18.81
N ALA A 91 -21.88 -13.06 -17.79
CA ALA A 91 -21.84 -12.23 -16.61
C ALA A 91 -21.36 -13.05 -15.40
N VAL A 92 -20.29 -12.59 -14.74
CA VAL A 92 -19.67 -13.27 -13.60
C VAL A 92 -19.92 -12.44 -12.35
N TYR A 93 -20.45 -13.07 -11.30
CA TYR A 93 -20.91 -12.41 -10.07
C TYR A 93 -20.28 -13.03 -8.82
N GLY A 94 -19.73 -12.18 -7.95
CA GLY A 94 -19.23 -12.53 -6.62
C GLY A 94 -20.12 -11.99 -5.49
N GLY A 95 -19.77 -12.37 -4.26
CA GLY A 95 -20.48 -11.94 -3.05
C GLY A 95 -21.52 -12.93 -2.49
N PHE A 96 -21.41 -14.22 -2.82
CA PHE A 96 -22.34 -15.28 -2.38
C PHE A 96 -21.77 -16.11 -1.21
N ARG A 97 -22.62 -16.57 -0.28
CA ARG A 97 -22.27 -17.52 0.80
C ARG A 97 -22.32 -18.98 0.34
N GLY A 98 -23.04 -19.27 -0.74
CA GLY A 98 -23.27 -20.64 -1.21
C GLY A 98 -24.63 -21.20 -0.77
N SER A 99 -25.61 -20.35 -0.51
CA SER A 99 -26.99 -20.71 -0.13
C SER A 99 -28.06 -19.90 -0.87
N GLU A 100 -27.64 -18.91 -1.65
CA GLU A 100 -28.50 -17.97 -2.35
C GLU A 100 -29.22 -18.62 -3.54
N THR A 101 -30.45 -18.16 -3.80
CA THR A 101 -31.34 -18.66 -4.87
C THR A 101 -31.70 -17.58 -5.89
N ALA A 102 -31.34 -16.32 -5.62
CA ALA A 102 -31.56 -15.17 -6.49
C ALA A 102 -30.34 -14.22 -6.44
N LEU A 103 -30.10 -13.51 -7.54
CA LEU A 103 -28.92 -12.64 -7.72
C LEU A 103 -28.87 -11.46 -6.74
N ASP A 104 -30.03 -10.99 -6.26
CA ASP A 104 -30.18 -9.88 -5.33
C ASP A 104 -29.90 -10.25 -3.86
N GLN A 105 -29.83 -11.55 -3.55
CA GLN A 105 -29.49 -12.05 -2.21
C GLN A 105 -27.99 -11.94 -1.88
N ARG A 106 -27.15 -11.70 -2.88
CA ARG A 106 -25.69 -11.54 -2.71
C ARG A 106 -25.34 -10.25 -1.97
N ASN A 107 -24.20 -10.23 -1.28
CA ASN A 107 -23.68 -9.02 -0.64
C ASN A 107 -22.22 -8.78 -1.04
N PRO A 108 -21.95 -8.08 -2.16
CA PRO A 108 -20.59 -7.93 -2.69
C PRO A 108 -19.72 -6.99 -1.85
N LYS A 109 -20.32 -6.17 -0.98
CA LYS A 109 -19.58 -5.30 -0.05
C LYS A 109 -19.16 -6.02 1.23
N GLY A 110 -19.98 -6.97 1.71
CA GLY A 110 -19.76 -7.68 2.98
C GLY A 110 -19.28 -9.14 2.85
N ILE A 111 -19.31 -9.71 1.65
CA ILE A 111 -18.85 -11.07 1.35
C ILE A 111 -17.81 -10.97 0.23
N ARG A 112 -16.56 -11.34 0.52
CA ARG A 112 -15.48 -11.24 -0.46
C ARG A 112 -15.35 -12.50 -1.30
N THR A 113 -15.35 -12.29 -2.61
CA THR A 113 -14.91 -13.27 -3.61
C THR A 113 -13.67 -12.70 -4.29
N ILE A 114 -12.53 -13.37 -4.13
CA ILE A 114 -11.22 -12.84 -4.54
C ILE A 114 -10.75 -13.60 -5.78
N LEU A 115 -10.50 -12.89 -6.87
CA LEU A 115 -9.72 -13.38 -8.00
C LEU A 115 -8.28 -12.94 -7.76
N SER A 116 -7.38 -13.89 -7.55
CA SER A 116 -6.00 -13.60 -7.18
C SER A 116 -5.01 -14.11 -8.22
N GLY A 117 -4.14 -13.22 -8.67
CA GLY A 117 -3.01 -13.54 -9.53
C GLY A 117 -1.82 -14.17 -8.81
N ASP A 118 -1.91 -14.39 -7.49
CA ASP A 118 -0.92 -15.05 -6.63
C ASP A 118 -0.77 -16.54 -6.96
N ILE A 119 -0.34 -16.85 -8.18
CA ILE A 119 -0.07 -18.22 -8.64
C ILE A 119 1.35 -18.63 -8.22
N GLY A 120 1.57 -19.93 -8.01
CA GLY A 120 2.82 -20.41 -7.44
C GLY A 120 2.91 -20.08 -5.95
N ARG A 121 3.90 -19.26 -5.57
CA ARG A 121 4.30 -19.04 -4.18
C ARG A 121 3.56 -17.87 -3.51
N ALA A 122 2.76 -18.21 -2.50
CA ALA A 122 2.02 -17.25 -1.67
C ALA A 122 2.84 -15.99 -1.29
N GLY A 123 2.29 -14.82 -1.62
CA GLY A 123 2.91 -13.52 -1.34
C GLY A 123 3.75 -12.96 -2.49
N SER A 124 4.27 -13.82 -3.36
CA SER A 124 5.34 -13.51 -4.30
C SER A 124 4.89 -12.73 -5.53
N SER A 125 5.59 -11.65 -5.86
CA SER A 125 5.26 -10.86 -7.06
C SER A 125 5.82 -11.46 -8.36
N SER A 126 6.86 -12.29 -8.31
CA SER A 126 7.66 -12.68 -9.48
C SER A 126 7.04 -13.78 -10.34
N ASP A 127 6.24 -14.65 -9.73
CA ASP A 127 5.46 -15.72 -10.33
C ASP A 127 3.96 -15.36 -10.49
N ASN A 128 3.50 -14.23 -9.95
CA ASN A 128 2.14 -13.71 -10.19
C ASN A 128 1.77 -13.73 -11.68
N CYS A 129 0.53 -14.11 -12.01
CA CYS A 129 0.03 -14.07 -13.37
C CYS A 129 0.10 -12.64 -13.94
N HIS A 130 0.30 -12.52 -15.24
CA HIS A 130 0.36 -11.21 -15.89
C HIS A 130 -0.98 -10.49 -15.82
N HIS A 131 -2.08 -11.19 -16.09
CA HIS A 131 -3.44 -10.64 -16.08
C HIS A 131 -4.33 -11.54 -15.23
N VAL A 132 -4.83 -11.07 -14.09
CA VAL A 132 -5.76 -11.86 -13.26
C VAL A 132 -7.01 -12.23 -14.07
N VAL A 133 -7.51 -11.26 -14.84
CA VAL A 133 -8.65 -11.39 -15.73
C VAL A 133 -8.29 -10.91 -17.14
N THR A 134 -8.75 -11.60 -18.17
CA THR A 134 -8.77 -11.11 -19.55
C THR A 134 -10.22 -10.94 -19.99
N GLY A 135 -10.56 -9.75 -20.46
CA GLY A 135 -11.93 -9.38 -20.80
C GLY A 135 -12.34 -9.75 -22.23
N ALA A 136 -13.65 -9.71 -22.48
CA ALA A 136 -14.24 -9.89 -23.80
C ALA A 136 -15.44 -8.94 -23.99
N SER A 137 -15.96 -8.86 -25.21
CA SER A 137 -17.09 -7.95 -25.52
C SER A 137 -18.39 -8.39 -24.87
N ASN A 138 -19.22 -7.45 -24.42
CA ASN A 138 -20.51 -7.70 -23.76
C ASN A 138 -20.40 -8.64 -22.54
N THR A 139 -19.42 -8.39 -21.66
CA THR A 139 -19.23 -9.14 -20.42
C THR A 139 -19.45 -8.28 -19.19
N ARG A 140 -19.82 -8.91 -18.07
CA ARG A 140 -19.90 -8.26 -16.76
C ARG A 140 -19.01 -8.98 -15.75
N LEU A 141 -18.21 -8.24 -14.99
CA LEU A 141 -17.52 -8.71 -13.79
C LEU A 141 -18.04 -7.91 -12.60
N ASP A 142 -18.69 -8.55 -11.63
CA ASP A 142 -19.40 -7.83 -10.58
C ASP A 142 -19.19 -8.42 -9.17
N GLY A 143 -18.72 -7.62 -8.22
CA GLY A 143 -18.59 -8.03 -6.81
C GLY A 143 -17.34 -8.85 -6.47
N PHE A 144 -16.22 -8.60 -7.16
CA PHE A 144 -14.94 -9.28 -6.93
C PHE A 144 -13.86 -8.35 -6.40
N THR A 145 -12.99 -8.88 -5.54
CA THR A 145 -11.65 -8.33 -5.33
C THR A 145 -10.71 -8.96 -6.36
N VAL A 146 -10.16 -8.17 -7.28
CA VAL A 146 -9.17 -8.58 -8.28
C VAL A 146 -7.80 -8.11 -7.81
N SER A 147 -6.91 -9.04 -7.45
CA SER A 147 -5.65 -8.67 -6.80
C SER A 147 -4.44 -9.47 -7.25
N ARG A 148 -3.25 -8.90 -7.05
CA ARG A 148 -1.95 -9.56 -7.26
C ARG A 148 -1.68 -9.99 -8.71
N GLY A 149 -2.20 -9.28 -9.70
CA GLY A 149 -1.67 -9.37 -11.07
C GLY A 149 -0.33 -8.65 -11.23
N ASN A 150 0.55 -9.11 -12.13
CA ASN A 150 1.85 -8.48 -12.40
C ASN A 150 2.25 -8.54 -13.89
N ALA A 151 1.70 -7.62 -14.69
CA ALA A 151 1.99 -7.48 -16.12
C ALA A 151 3.33 -6.76 -16.37
N ASN A 152 4.45 -7.47 -16.13
CA ASN A 152 5.82 -6.94 -16.22
C ASN A 152 6.72 -7.57 -17.28
N SER A 153 6.18 -8.35 -18.23
CA SER A 153 6.94 -8.97 -19.33
C SER A 153 6.52 -8.37 -20.69
N GLY A 154 7.12 -8.83 -21.80
CA GLY A 154 6.96 -8.20 -23.11
C GLY A 154 5.58 -8.39 -23.79
N GLU A 155 5.41 -7.71 -24.93
CA GLU A 155 4.20 -7.78 -25.76
C GLU A 155 2.93 -7.37 -24.98
N ASN A 156 1.87 -8.18 -25.02
CA ASN A 156 0.62 -7.88 -24.31
C ASN A 156 0.75 -8.05 -22.78
N ASN A 157 1.73 -8.83 -22.31
CA ASN A 157 1.98 -9.12 -20.90
C ASN A 157 2.57 -7.93 -20.10
N GLN A 158 2.57 -6.74 -20.69
CA GLN A 158 3.01 -5.47 -20.07
C GLN A 158 1.83 -4.58 -19.64
N TYR A 159 0.60 -5.00 -19.94
CA TYR A 159 -0.61 -4.18 -19.85
C TYR A 159 -1.66 -4.79 -18.91
N GLY A 160 -2.23 -4.02 -17.97
CA GLY A 160 -3.41 -4.46 -17.21
C GLY A 160 -3.14 -5.64 -16.28
N GLY A 161 -2.60 -5.38 -15.09
CA GLY A 161 -2.28 -6.43 -14.10
C GLY A 161 -3.54 -7.16 -13.60
N GLY A 162 -4.56 -6.40 -13.19
CA GLY A 162 -5.84 -6.96 -12.73
C GLY A 162 -6.74 -7.40 -13.90
N LEU A 163 -6.97 -6.52 -14.87
CA LEU A 163 -7.81 -6.78 -16.05
C LEU A 163 -7.15 -6.22 -17.32
N LEU A 164 -6.95 -7.09 -18.31
CA LEU A 164 -6.62 -6.67 -19.67
C LEU A 164 -7.88 -6.69 -20.55
N LEU A 165 -8.23 -5.55 -21.16
CA LEU A 165 -9.22 -5.48 -22.24
C LEU A 165 -8.49 -5.39 -23.59
N PRO A 166 -8.47 -6.46 -24.40
CA PRO A 166 -7.77 -6.48 -25.68
C PRO A 166 -8.46 -5.63 -26.75
N ALA A 167 -7.70 -5.26 -27.78
CA ALA A 167 -8.16 -4.51 -28.95
C ALA A 167 -9.50 -5.01 -29.51
N GLY A 168 -10.46 -4.09 -29.69
CA GLY A 168 -11.79 -4.41 -30.22
C GLY A 168 -12.80 -4.93 -29.19
N THR A 169 -12.48 -4.91 -27.89
CA THR A 169 -13.43 -5.23 -26.83
C THR A 169 -14.50 -4.14 -26.70
N VAL A 170 -15.77 -4.50 -26.91
CA VAL A 170 -16.92 -3.58 -26.87
C VAL A 170 -17.79 -3.85 -25.65
N ASN A 171 -18.13 -2.82 -24.88
CA ASN A 171 -19.03 -2.87 -23.72
C ASN A 171 -18.61 -3.87 -22.63
N ALA A 172 -17.36 -3.82 -22.18
CA ALA A 172 -16.96 -4.50 -20.95
C ALA A 172 -17.49 -3.72 -19.73
N THR A 173 -18.21 -4.38 -18.83
CA THR A 173 -18.75 -3.76 -17.61
C THR A 173 -18.08 -4.34 -16.36
N VAL A 174 -17.61 -3.48 -15.47
CA VAL A 174 -17.13 -3.87 -14.14
C VAL A 174 -17.88 -3.11 -13.06
N ALA A 175 -18.43 -3.80 -12.07
CA ALA A 175 -19.27 -3.17 -11.04
C ALA A 175 -19.01 -3.72 -9.64
N ASN A 176 -19.06 -2.88 -8.60
CA ASN A 176 -18.88 -3.32 -7.21
C ASN A 176 -17.55 -4.07 -6.95
N CYS A 177 -16.53 -3.88 -7.78
CA CYS A 177 -15.26 -4.60 -7.70
C CYS A 177 -14.17 -3.77 -7.01
N ILE A 178 -13.21 -4.46 -6.40
CA ILE A 178 -12.00 -3.87 -5.82
C ILE A 178 -10.79 -4.37 -6.62
N PHE A 179 -10.13 -3.49 -7.36
CA PHE A 179 -8.82 -3.79 -7.94
C PHE A 179 -7.75 -3.34 -6.95
N GLU A 180 -7.04 -4.29 -6.33
CA GLU A 180 -6.02 -3.98 -5.33
C GLU A 180 -4.67 -4.65 -5.59
N LYS A 181 -3.58 -3.93 -5.31
CA LYS A 181 -2.21 -4.48 -5.32
C LYS A 181 -1.85 -5.17 -6.65
N ASN A 182 -2.34 -4.65 -7.76
CA ASN A 182 -1.99 -5.11 -9.11
C ASN A 182 -0.88 -4.23 -9.70
N ALA A 183 0.05 -4.84 -10.43
CA ALA A 183 1.19 -4.20 -11.05
C ALA A 183 1.21 -4.38 -12.57
N ALA A 184 1.66 -3.37 -13.32
CA ALA A 184 1.87 -3.45 -14.77
C ALA A 184 2.95 -2.49 -15.26
N ILE A 185 3.34 -2.59 -16.54
CA ILE A 185 4.01 -1.49 -17.24
C ILE A 185 2.98 -0.40 -17.59
N SER A 186 1.80 -0.74 -18.10
CA SER A 186 0.70 0.25 -18.26
C SER A 186 -0.62 -0.23 -17.67
N GLY A 187 -1.22 0.60 -16.81
CA GLY A 187 -2.48 0.28 -16.15
C GLY A 187 -2.31 -0.83 -15.11
N GLY A 188 -1.81 -0.49 -13.92
CA GLY A 188 -1.55 -1.48 -12.87
C GLY A 188 -2.77 -2.36 -12.56
N ALA A 189 -3.96 -1.74 -12.45
CA ALA A 189 -5.23 -2.45 -12.38
C ALA A 189 -5.77 -2.85 -13.76
N ILE A 190 -6.02 -1.89 -14.65
CA ILE A 190 -6.71 -2.13 -15.92
C ILE A 190 -5.97 -1.48 -17.09
N HIS A 191 -5.82 -2.22 -18.19
CA HIS A 191 -5.50 -1.65 -19.49
C HIS A 191 -6.65 -1.83 -20.49
N CYS A 192 -6.97 -0.76 -21.21
CA CYS A 192 -7.91 -0.77 -22.34
C CYS A 192 -7.15 -0.42 -23.62
N GLU A 193 -7.16 -1.33 -24.59
CA GLU A 193 -6.69 -1.08 -25.95
C GLU A 193 -7.88 -1.07 -26.91
N SER A 194 -8.04 -0.01 -27.72
CA SER A 194 -9.15 0.19 -28.67
C SER A 194 -10.50 -0.41 -28.21
N SER A 195 -10.89 -0.12 -26.98
CA SER A 195 -12.00 -0.80 -26.29
C SER A 195 -12.83 0.14 -25.42
N ALA A 196 -14.04 -0.29 -25.07
CA ALA A 196 -14.97 0.47 -24.23
C ALA A 196 -15.20 -0.23 -22.88
N LEU A 197 -14.89 0.46 -21.79
CA LEU A 197 -15.06 0.03 -20.41
C LEU A 197 -16.03 0.94 -19.66
N THR A 198 -17.01 0.34 -18.98
CA THR A 198 -17.83 0.99 -17.96
C THR A 198 -17.47 0.44 -16.58
N ALA A 199 -17.05 1.30 -15.66
CA ALA A 199 -16.79 0.99 -14.26
C ALA A 199 -17.83 1.67 -13.34
N THR A 200 -18.44 0.94 -12.40
CA THR A 200 -19.47 1.50 -11.51
C THR A 200 -19.32 1.03 -10.06
N ASN A 201 -19.24 1.96 -9.10
CA ASN A 201 -19.04 1.64 -7.67
C ASN A 201 -17.82 0.72 -7.46
N CYS A 202 -16.73 0.95 -8.20
CA CYS A 202 -15.49 0.19 -8.12
C CYS A 202 -14.41 0.94 -7.34
N THR A 203 -13.55 0.21 -6.64
CA THR A 203 -12.39 0.75 -5.94
C THR A 203 -11.10 0.29 -6.61
N PHE A 204 -10.20 1.23 -6.87
CA PHE A 204 -8.86 1.00 -7.41
C PHE A 204 -7.85 1.43 -6.33
N PHE A 205 -7.28 0.46 -5.61
CA PHE A 205 -6.45 0.68 -4.45
C PHE A 205 -5.02 0.15 -4.62
N SER A 206 -4.01 0.98 -4.34
CA SER A 206 -2.62 0.51 -4.26
C SER A 206 -2.12 -0.23 -5.52
N ASN A 207 -2.60 0.18 -6.70
CA ASN A 207 -2.14 -0.38 -7.98
C ASN A 207 -0.96 0.44 -8.51
N SER A 208 -0.02 -0.23 -9.17
CA SER A 208 1.24 0.36 -9.62
C SER A 208 1.45 0.12 -11.12
N GLY A 209 1.69 1.19 -11.88
CA GLY A 209 1.85 1.12 -13.32
C GLY A 209 2.89 2.10 -13.79
N LYS A 210 3.90 1.69 -14.59
CA LYS A 210 4.92 2.63 -15.13
C LYS A 210 4.25 3.84 -15.81
N THR A 211 3.14 3.62 -16.51
CA THR A 211 2.22 4.65 -17.02
C THR A 211 0.76 4.30 -16.68
N GLY A 212 0.12 5.08 -15.81
CA GLY A 212 -1.24 4.82 -15.30
C GLY A 212 -1.24 3.81 -14.16
N GLY A 213 -1.30 4.27 -12.91
CA GLY A 213 -1.15 3.40 -11.74
C GLY A 213 -2.31 2.42 -11.57
N ALA A 214 -3.55 2.90 -11.79
CA ALA A 214 -4.74 2.07 -11.88
C ALA A 214 -5.10 1.77 -13.34
N VAL A 215 -5.50 2.78 -14.11
CA VAL A 215 -6.07 2.61 -15.46
C VAL A 215 -5.17 3.21 -16.51
N SER A 216 -4.93 2.47 -17.59
CA SER A 216 -4.31 2.96 -18.81
C SER A 216 -5.21 2.71 -20.00
N LEU A 217 -5.48 3.77 -20.75
CA LEU A 217 -6.22 3.71 -22.00
C LEU A 217 -5.23 3.77 -23.17
N SER A 218 -5.60 3.26 -24.35
CA SER A 218 -4.80 3.41 -25.56
C SER A 218 -5.64 3.27 -26.85
N LYS A 219 -5.10 3.79 -27.97
CA LYS A 219 -5.61 3.60 -29.33
C LYS A 219 -7.12 3.87 -29.49
N GLY A 220 -7.60 5.00 -28.97
CA GLY A 220 -9.01 5.39 -29.09
C GLY A 220 -9.97 4.65 -28.16
N SER A 221 -9.50 4.25 -26.97
CA SER A 221 -10.36 3.60 -25.97
C SER A 221 -11.31 4.58 -25.30
N TRP A 222 -12.45 4.06 -24.85
CA TRP A 222 -13.46 4.78 -24.07
C TRP A 222 -13.50 4.27 -22.63
N PHE A 223 -13.51 5.19 -21.67
CA PHE A 223 -13.71 4.86 -20.25
C PHE A 223 -14.85 5.67 -19.66
N ASP A 224 -15.90 5.00 -19.19
CA ASP A 224 -16.94 5.58 -18.36
C ASP A 224 -16.77 5.08 -16.92
N SER A 225 -16.70 5.99 -15.95
CA SER A 225 -16.49 5.68 -14.54
C SER A 225 -17.47 6.46 -13.68
N THR A 226 -18.35 5.74 -12.98
CA THR A 226 -19.36 6.33 -12.10
C THR A 226 -19.24 5.81 -10.67
N ASP A 227 -19.20 6.72 -9.70
CA ASP A 227 -19.10 6.44 -8.26
C ASP A 227 -17.88 5.58 -7.86
N CYS A 228 -16.78 5.69 -8.62
CA CYS A 228 -15.56 4.92 -8.37
C CYS A 228 -14.57 5.64 -7.45
N VAL A 229 -13.81 4.88 -6.67
CA VAL A 229 -12.72 5.37 -5.82
C VAL A 229 -11.37 4.96 -6.42
N PHE A 230 -10.46 5.91 -6.60
CA PHE A 230 -9.08 5.66 -6.99
C PHE A 230 -8.18 6.17 -5.87
N THR A 231 -7.62 5.27 -5.07
CA THR A 231 -6.80 5.66 -3.93
C THR A 231 -5.43 4.98 -3.86
N SER A 232 -4.41 5.77 -3.51
CA SER A 232 -3.05 5.29 -3.27
C SER A 232 -2.40 4.57 -4.45
N ASN A 233 -2.83 4.87 -5.70
CA ASN A 233 -2.22 4.31 -6.90
C ASN A 233 -0.96 5.11 -7.30
N PHE A 234 0.01 4.45 -7.89
CA PHE A 234 1.31 5.04 -8.22
C PHE A 234 1.71 4.83 -9.68
N ALA A 235 2.25 5.87 -10.31
CA ALA A 235 2.88 5.75 -11.62
C ALA A 235 4.14 6.63 -11.77
N PRO A 236 5.34 6.07 -11.97
CA PRO A 236 6.55 6.87 -12.08
C PRO A 236 6.67 7.70 -13.38
N LYS A 237 5.92 7.38 -14.46
CA LYS A 237 6.05 8.06 -15.77
C LYS A 237 4.73 8.46 -16.42
N GLY A 238 3.61 8.46 -15.69
CA GLY A 238 2.30 8.88 -16.19
C GLY A 238 1.36 9.24 -15.05
N GLY A 239 0.06 9.39 -15.33
CA GLY A 239 -0.91 9.76 -14.30
C GLY A 239 -0.97 8.73 -13.16
N GLY A 240 -0.93 9.19 -11.92
CA GLY A 240 -0.78 8.31 -10.75
C GLY A 240 -1.92 7.30 -10.57
N ALA A 241 -3.13 7.64 -11.01
CA ALA A 241 -4.24 6.70 -11.16
C ALA A 241 -4.54 6.41 -12.64
N ILE A 242 -4.82 7.42 -13.46
CA ILE A 242 -5.30 7.25 -14.84
C ILE A 242 -4.35 7.93 -15.82
N VAL A 243 -3.96 7.22 -16.88
CA VAL A 243 -3.35 7.82 -18.07
C VAL A 243 -4.28 7.71 -19.28
N LEU A 244 -4.56 8.85 -19.88
CA LEU A 244 -5.38 9.04 -21.08
C LEU A 244 -4.48 9.59 -22.20
N PRO A 245 -3.92 8.75 -23.08
CA PRO A 245 -3.14 9.18 -24.22
C PRO A 245 -4.02 9.53 -25.43
N THR A 246 -3.37 9.94 -26.52
CA THR A 246 -3.98 10.39 -27.77
C THR A 246 -5.17 9.55 -28.26
N ASP A 247 -6.18 10.27 -28.74
CA ASP A 247 -7.45 9.81 -29.31
C ASP A 247 -8.40 9.05 -28.39
N SER A 248 -8.02 8.76 -27.14
CA SER A 248 -8.88 8.10 -26.15
C SER A 248 -9.76 9.12 -25.43
N GLU A 249 -10.92 8.68 -24.91
CA GLU A 249 -11.90 9.53 -24.22
C GLU A 249 -12.29 8.95 -22.85
N ALA A 250 -12.47 9.82 -21.84
CA ALA A 250 -12.88 9.42 -20.49
C ALA A 250 -13.99 10.33 -19.92
N ARG A 251 -15.07 9.71 -19.46
CA ARG A 251 -16.12 10.32 -18.64
C ARG A 251 -16.00 9.80 -17.21
N ILE A 252 -15.90 10.71 -16.24
CA ILE A 252 -15.77 10.34 -14.84
C ILE A 252 -16.74 11.17 -14.01
N SER A 253 -17.67 10.48 -13.34
CA SER A 253 -18.73 11.09 -12.54
C SER A 253 -18.77 10.51 -11.12
N GLY A 254 -19.04 11.36 -10.12
CA GLY A 254 -19.19 10.94 -8.71
C GLY A 254 -17.93 10.32 -8.07
N ALA A 255 -16.78 10.40 -8.74
CA ALA A 255 -15.58 9.66 -8.34
C ALA A 255 -14.74 10.38 -7.26
N SER A 256 -13.87 9.63 -6.59
CA SER A 256 -12.89 10.17 -5.65
C SER A 256 -11.48 9.69 -5.96
N PHE A 257 -10.58 10.62 -6.25
CA PHE A 257 -9.15 10.42 -6.43
C PHE A 257 -8.40 10.90 -5.20
N ALA A 258 -7.87 9.97 -4.39
CA ALA A 258 -7.14 10.29 -3.17
C ALA A 258 -5.73 9.71 -3.17
N TYR A 259 -4.72 10.45 -2.69
CA TYR A 259 -3.37 9.92 -2.43
C TYR A 259 -2.66 9.25 -3.62
N ASN A 260 -3.15 9.46 -4.85
CA ASN A 260 -2.48 8.95 -6.03
C ASN A 260 -1.22 9.78 -6.28
N SER A 261 -0.16 9.16 -6.76
CA SER A 261 1.14 9.82 -6.86
C SER A 261 1.92 9.51 -8.14
N THR A 262 2.71 10.47 -8.59
CA THR A 262 3.57 10.33 -9.76
C THR A 262 4.91 11.06 -9.63
N ASP A 263 5.95 10.45 -10.20
CA ASP A 263 7.24 11.09 -10.43
C ASP A 263 7.25 11.99 -11.69
N ALA A 264 6.13 12.05 -12.43
CA ALA A 264 5.92 12.84 -13.62
C ALA A 264 4.87 13.95 -13.38
N SER A 265 3.90 14.09 -14.30
CA SER A 265 2.79 15.06 -14.24
C SER A 265 1.45 14.35 -14.05
N GLY A 266 0.52 14.95 -13.29
CA GLY A 266 -0.83 14.44 -13.08
C GLY A 266 -0.91 13.42 -11.94
N GLY A 267 -0.89 13.89 -10.69
CA GLY A 267 -0.85 13.01 -9.51
C GLY A 267 -1.98 11.98 -9.45
N ALA A 268 -3.15 12.32 -9.98
CA ALA A 268 -4.22 11.36 -10.24
C ALA A 268 -4.42 11.09 -11.73
N ILE A 269 -4.60 12.12 -12.56
CA ILE A 269 -4.92 11.97 -13.99
C ILE A 269 -3.89 12.69 -14.85
N LEU A 270 -3.34 11.99 -15.85
CA LEU A 270 -2.62 12.60 -16.96
C LEU A 270 -3.43 12.41 -18.24
N ALA A 271 -3.93 13.52 -18.80
CA ALA A 271 -4.60 13.55 -20.09
C ALA A 271 -3.69 14.24 -21.12
N SER A 272 -3.26 13.49 -22.13
CA SER A 272 -2.31 13.91 -23.16
C SER A 272 -2.83 13.56 -24.54
N THR A 273 -3.37 14.52 -25.28
CA THR A 273 -3.99 14.30 -26.60
C THR A 273 -3.15 14.86 -27.76
N GLY A 274 -3.33 14.28 -28.95
CA GLY A 274 -2.89 14.86 -30.21
C GLY A 274 -3.82 16.00 -30.69
N LYS A 275 -3.63 16.43 -31.95
CA LYS A 275 -4.35 17.54 -32.61
C LYS A 275 -5.82 17.24 -32.99
N LYS A 276 -6.54 16.47 -32.18
CA LYS A 276 -7.94 16.11 -32.44
C LYS A 276 -8.85 17.03 -31.64
N ALA A 277 -9.55 17.93 -32.33
CA ALA A 277 -10.49 18.85 -31.70
C ALA A 277 -11.71 18.08 -31.17
N GLY A 278 -11.81 17.95 -29.85
CA GLY A 278 -12.91 17.28 -29.16
C GLY A 278 -12.81 17.42 -27.64
N ILE A 279 -13.73 16.79 -26.91
CA ILE A 279 -13.67 16.65 -25.46
C ILE A 279 -13.12 15.25 -25.17
N ALA A 280 -11.88 15.18 -24.69
CA ALA A 280 -11.27 13.89 -24.32
C ALA A 280 -11.48 13.53 -22.83
N LEU A 281 -11.82 14.50 -21.99
CA LEU A 281 -11.98 14.31 -20.54
C LEU A 281 -13.17 15.14 -20.02
N GLU A 282 -14.16 14.45 -19.48
CA GLU A 282 -15.29 15.04 -18.76
C GLU A 282 -15.24 14.60 -17.30
N LEU A 283 -15.10 15.56 -16.38
CA LEU A 283 -15.09 15.35 -14.94
C LEU A 283 -16.30 16.05 -14.32
N HIS A 284 -17.19 15.27 -13.71
CA HIS A 284 -18.38 15.76 -13.05
C HIS A 284 -18.45 15.28 -11.60
N LYS A 285 -18.83 16.15 -10.65
CA LYS A 285 -19.07 15.76 -9.23
C LYS A 285 -17.91 14.96 -8.60
N THR A 286 -16.68 15.19 -9.07
CA THR A 286 -15.52 14.36 -8.76
C THR A 286 -14.58 15.08 -7.78
N LYS A 287 -14.05 14.35 -6.80
CA LYS A 287 -13.13 14.86 -5.78
C LYS A 287 -11.68 14.43 -6.09
N PHE A 288 -10.74 15.35 -5.91
CA PHE A 288 -9.30 15.13 -5.96
C PHE A 288 -8.69 15.63 -4.66
N SER A 289 -8.25 14.72 -3.79
CA SER A 289 -7.64 15.08 -2.50
C SER A 289 -6.25 14.49 -2.30
N ASP A 290 -5.29 15.30 -1.88
CA ASP A 290 -3.97 14.84 -1.41
C ASP A 290 -3.18 14.02 -2.45
N ASN A 291 -3.46 14.18 -3.74
CA ASN A 291 -2.68 13.58 -4.82
C ASN A 291 -1.36 14.36 -5.01
N SER A 292 -0.32 13.72 -5.55
CA SER A 292 1.01 14.37 -5.69
C SER A 292 1.72 14.11 -7.02
N ALA A 293 2.39 15.14 -7.55
CA ALA A 293 3.17 15.07 -8.79
C ALA A 293 4.51 15.82 -8.68
N LYS A 294 5.59 15.30 -9.23
CA LYS A 294 6.89 16.01 -9.22
C LYS A 294 7.03 17.10 -10.27
N LEU A 295 6.34 17.02 -11.41
CA LEU A 295 6.55 17.93 -12.56
C LEU A 295 5.45 18.98 -12.73
N ASN A 296 4.20 18.58 -12.94
CA ASN A 296 3.07 19.51 -13.10
C ASN A 296 1.74 18.85 -12.71
N GLY A 297 0.79 19.62 -12.19
CA GLY A 297 -0.57 19.13 -11.90
C GLY A 297 -0.63 18.07 -10.79
N GLY A 298 -0.59 18.50 -9.53
CA GLY A 298 -0.63 17.59 -8.37
C GLY A 298 -1.88 16.71 -8.32
N ALA A 299 -2.99 17.11 -8.94
CA ALA A 299 -4.12 16.23 -9.21
C ALA A 299 -4.23 15.84 -10.69
N ILE A 300 -4.27 16.82 -11.59
CA ILE A 300 -4.52 16.61 -13.02
C ILE A 300 -3.46 17.35 -13.83
N ALA A 301 -2.86 16.67 -14.80
CA ALA A 301 -2.08 17.31 -15.86
C ALA A 301 -2.81 17.15 -17.21
N LEU A 302 -2.92 18.26 -17.94
CA LEU A 302 -3.59 18.37 -19.22
C LEU A 302 -2.59 18.85 -20.28
N LYS A 303 -2.47 18.10 -21.38
CA LYS A 303 -1.50 18.35 -22.44
C LYS A 303 -2.09 18.14 -23.83
N GLY A 304 -1.96 19.13 -24.72
CA GLY A 304 -2.37 19.02 -26.13
C GLY A 304 -3.63 19.83 -26.48
N GLU A 305 -4.06 19.74 -27.73
CA GLU A 305 -5.08 20.61 -28.33
C GLU A 305 -6.52 20.08 -28.12
N PHE A 306 -6.98 19.99 -26.87
CA PHE A 306 -8.33 19.53 -26.51
C PHE A 306 -9.04 20.45 -25.50
N VAL A 307 -10.33 20.18 -25.29
CA VAL A 307 -11.20 20.92 -24.36
C VAL A 307 -11.69 20.00 -23.24
N PRO A 308 -10.95 19.85 -22.13
CA PRO A 308 -11.44 19.14 -20.96
C PRO A 308 -12.52 19.95 -20.23
N ILE A 309 -13.57 19.26 -19.76
CA ILE A 309 -14.64 19.81 -18.92
C ILE A 309 -14.43 19.35 -17.48
N ILE A 310 -14.38 20.29 -16.55
CA ILE A 310 -14.25 20.05 -15.11
C ILE A 310 -15.36 20.84 -14.41
N ALA A 311 -16.41 20.13 -13.98
CA ALA A 311 -17.64 20.74 -13.49
C ALA A 311 -18.06 20.14 -12.14
N ASN A 312 -18.44 20.98 -11.18
CA ASN A 312 -18.89 20.53 -9.86
C ASN A 312 -17.82 19.68 -9.11
N CYS A 313 -16.54 19.95 -9.35
CA CYS A 313 -15.43 19.18 -8.78
C CYS A 313 -14.84 19.83 -7.52
N SER A 314 -14.06 19.07 -6.76
CA SER A 314 -13.29 19.62 -5.63
C SER A 314 -11.82 19.18 -5.67
N PHE A 315 -10.91 20.13 -5.50
CA PHE A 315 -9.47 19.92 -5.47
C PHE A 315 -8.91 20.40 -4.13
N SER A 316 -8.51 19.48 -3.26
CA SER A 316 -7.99 19.83 -1.94
C SER A 316 -6.64 19.20 -1.61
N LYS A 317 -5.70 19.96 -1.05
CA LYS A 317 -4.40 19.45 -0.57
C LYS A 317 -3.53 18.74 -1.62
N ASN A 318 -3.82 18.89 -2.91
CA ASN A 318 -2.99 18.28 -3.95
C ASN A 318 -1.66 19.04 -4.06
N LEU A 319 -0.56 18.31 -4.27
CA LEU A 319 0.80 18.82 -4.16
C LEU A 319 1.57 18.66 -5.47
N CYS A 320 2.21 19.74 -5.95
CA CYS A 320 3.20 19.65 -7.00
C CYS A 320 4.50 20.36 -6.67
N SER A 321 5.63 19.69 -6.89
CA SER A 321 6.96 20.24 -6.55
C SER A 321 7.48 21.29 -7.53
N LYS A 322 7.01 21.31 -8.79
CA LYS A 322 7.57 22.16 -9.87
C LYS A 322 6.54 22.93 -10.70
N GLY A 323 5.26 22.60 -10.59
CA GLY A 323 4.19 23.20 -11.38
C GLY A 323 2.91 23.37 -10.58
N ALA A 324 1.76 23.22 -11.22
CA ALA A 324 0.46 23.47 -10.60
C ALA A 324 0.12 22.49 -9.48
N GLY A 325 -0.32 22.98 -8.31
CA GLY A 325 -0.69 22.11 -7.18
C GLY A 325 -1.94 21.26 -7.44
N ALA A 326 -2.97 21.78 -8.14
CA ALA A 326 -4.12 20.98 -8.55
C ALA A 326 -4.10 20.63 -10.05
N ILE A 327 -4.33 21.61 -10.93
CA ILE A 327 -4.52 21.41 -12.38
C ILE A 327 -3.35 22.05 -13.14
N GLY A 328 -2.46 21.22 -13.67
CA GLY A 328 -1.38 21.62 -14.55
C GLY A 328 -1.86 21.66 -16.00
N ILE A 329 -1.68 22.79 -16.67
CA ILE A 329 -2.05 22.97 -18.07
C ILE A 329 -0.79 23.24 -18.89
N GLU A 330 -0.49 22.35 -19.83
CA GLU A 330 0.59 22.48 -20.82
C GLU A 330 0.03 23.06 -22.14
N ALA A 331 0.92 23.64 -22.96
CA ALA A 331 0.61 24.35 -24.21
C ALA A 331 -0.49 23.71 -25.08
N GLY A 332 -1.37 24.56 -25.63
CA GLY A 332 -2.44 24.18 -26.56
C GLY A 332 -3.80 23.85 -25.91
N THR A 333 -3.82 23.57 -24.61
CA THR A 333 -5.06 23.15 -23.91
C THR A 333 -5.97 24.34 -23.56
N SER A 334 -7.29 24.19 -23.75
CA SER A 334 -8.31 25.12 -23.25
C SER A 334 -9.28 24.42 -22.29
N VAL A 335 -9.07 24.54 -20.98
CA VAL A 335 -9.93 23.88 -19.97
C VAL A 335 -11.15 24.72 -19.62
N VAL A 336 -12.29 24.03 -19.49
CA VAL A 336 -13.53 24.55 -18.90
C VAL A 336 -13.57 24.15 -17.43
N VAL A 337 -13.69 25.13 -16.53
CA VAL A 337 -13.81 24.91 -15.08
C VAL A 337 -15.03 25.66 -14.56
N THR A 338 -16.07 24.92 -14.15
CA THR A 338 -17.32 25.47 -13.59
C THR A 338 -17.61 24.84 -12.23
N ASP A 339 -18.22 25.63 -11.33
CA ASP A 339 -18.72 25.19 -10.01
C ASP A 339 -17.73 24.33 -9.20
N THR A 340 -16.43 24.61 -9.36
CA THR A 340 -15.34 23.77 -8.87
C THR A 340 -14.57 24.49 -7.78
N SER A 341 -14.44 23.85 -6.61
CA SER A 341 -13.76 24.41 -5.44
C SER A 341 -12.29 23.98 -5.37
N PHE A 342 -11.42 24.90 -4.96
CA PHE A 342 -10.01 24.64 -4.69
C PHE A 342 -9.66 24.99 -3.24
N PHE A 343 -8.88 24.15 -2.54
CA PHE A 343 -8.60 24.33 -1.12
C PHE A 343 -7.24 23.74 -0.67
N LYS A 344 -6.31 24.61 -0.26
CA LYS A 344 -4.98 24.21 0.26
C LYS A 344 -4.17 23.32 -0.69
N ASN A 345 -4.39 23.39 -2.00
CA ASN A 345 -3.44 22.83 -2.95
C ASN A 345 -2.10 23.61 -2.85
N ALA A 346 -1.00 22.99 -3.22
CA ALA A 346 0.33 23.58 -3.11
C ALA A 346 1.15 23.29 -4.37
N GLY A 347 1.60 24.33 -5.05
CA GLY A 347 2.39 24.22 -6.29
C GLY A 347 3.76 24.87 -6.18
N ALA A 348 4.39 25.09 -7.34
CA ALA A 348 5.44 26.09 -7.45
C ALA A 348 4.88 27.49 -7.13
N ALA A 349 5.75 28.44 -6.74
CA ALA A 349 5.34 29.75 -6.24
C ALA A 349 4.32 30.46 -7.15
N GLY A 350 3.10 30.67 -6.62
CA GLY A 350 1.99 31.31 -7.33
C GLY A 350 1.15 30.39 -8.22
N GLN A 351 1.37 29.07 -8.21
CA GLN A 351 0.65 28.07 -9.02
C GLN A 351 -0.10 27.03 -8.18
N ASP A 352 -0.61 27.40 -7.00
CA ASP A 352 -1.21 26.44 -6.07
C ASP A 352 -2.41 25.67 -6.65
N ASP A 353 -3.30 26.35 -7.38
CA ASP A 353 -4.50 25.71 -7.93
C ASP A 353 -4.34 25.34 -9.41
N ILE A 354 -4.43 26.33 -10.31
CA ILE A 354 -4.38 26.12 -11.77
C ILE A 354 -3.16 26.85 -12.34
N GLY A 355 -2.13 26.10 -12.69
CA GLY A 355 -0.96 26.61 -13.42
C GLY A 355 -1.27 26.68 -14.92
N LYS A 356 -0.66 27.66 -15.60
CA LYS A 356 -0.88 27.94 -17.02
C LYS A 356 0.45 28.10 -17.75
N ASP A 357 0.51 27.52 -18.93
CA ASP A 357 1.41 27.90 -20.01
C ASP A 357 0.87 29.16 -20.73
N ASP A 358 1.72 30.00 -21.32
CA ASP A 358 1.33 31.21 -22.06
C ASP A 358 0.38 30.90 -23.23
N ALA A 359 0.51 29.70 -23.82
CA ALA A 359 -0.37 29.22 -24.88
C ALA A 359 -1.68 28.56 -24.38
N SER A 360 -1.94 28.54 -23.07
CA SER A 360 -3.07 27.82 -22.45
C SER A 360 -4.19 28.74 -21.95
N ARG A 361 -5.41 28.21 -21.80
CA ARG A 361 -6.57 29.01 -21.41
C ARG A 361 -7.51 28.29 -20.43
N VAL A 362 -8.10 29.06 -19.52
CA VAL A 362 -9.11 28.62 -18.53
C VAL A 362 -10.39 29.42 -18.71
N LEU A 363 -11.53 28.73 -18.82
CA LEU A 363 -12.86 29.32 -18.97
C LEU A 363 -13.69 29.06 -17.70
N ARG A 364 -14.32 30.11 -17.13
CA ARG A 364 -14.85 30.09 -15.74
C ARG A 364 -16.33 30.43 -15.53
N SER A 365 -17.11 30.66 -16.59
CA SER A 365 -18.56 30.99 -16.46
C SER A 365 -19.39 30.07 -17.34
N ALA A 366 -20.48 29.50 -16.81
CA ALA A 366 -21.34 28.53 -17.50
C ALA A 366 -21.67 28.96 -18.95
N ASP A 367 -22.23 30.14 -19.16
CA ASP A 367 -22.55 30.65 -20.51
C ASP A 367 -21.38 30.70 -21.50
N ARG A 368 -20.14 30.89 -21.03
CA ARG A 368 -18.94 30.91 -21.89
C ARG A 368 -18.35 29.51 -22.05
N ALA A 369 -18.43 28.70 -21.01
CA ALA A 369 -18.06 27.29 -20.99
C ALA A 369 -18.93 26.48 -21.95
N ASP A 370 -20.25 26.55 -21.80
CA ASP A 370 -21.23 25.78 -22.56
C ASP A 370 -21.24 26.19 -24.03
N LYS A 371 -21.16 27.50 -24.34
CA LYS A 371 -21.02 27.97 -25.73
C LYS A 371 -19.71 27.52 -26.37
N TYR A 372 -18.61 27.49 -25.62
CA TYR A 372 -17.31 27.05 -26.14
C TYR A 372 -17.23 25.53 -26.32
N ALA A 373 -17.75 24.77 -25.35
CA ALA A 373 -17.91 23.33 -25.43
C ALA A 373 -18.83 22.97 -26.60
N ALA A 374 -20.06 23.52 -26.67
CA ALA A 374 -21.00 23.25 -27.75
C ALA A 374 -20.42 23.55 -29.14
N ALA A 375 -19.70 24.67 -29.32
CA ALA A 375 -19.06 25.02 -30.59
C ALA A 375 -17.91 24.07 -31.00
N LYS A 376 -17.29 23.37 -30.03
CA LYS A 376 -16.26 22.35 -30.29
C LYS A 376 -16.86 20.95 -30.44
N ILE A 377 -17.90 20.60 -29.69
CA ILE A 377 -18.70 19.38 -29.82
C ILE A 377 -19.37 19.31 -31.19
N SER A 378 -19.97 20.42 -31.65
CA SER A 378 -20.66 20.50 -32.94
C SER A 378 -19.73 20.27 -34.15
N ALA A 379 -18.42 20.35 -33.94
CA ALA A 379 -17.40 20.06 -34.94
C ALA A 379 -16.87 18.62 -34.91
N SER A 380 -17.35 17.74 -34.00
CA SER A 380 -16.63 16.50 -33.69
C SER A 380 -17.39 15.17 -33.46
N ILE A 381 -18.69 15.11 -33.10
CA ILE A 381 -19.30 13.82 -32.64
C ILE A 381 -20.77 13.52 -33.11
N PRO A 382 -21.13 12.27 -33.52
CA PRO A 382 -22.51 11.76 -33.67
C PRO A 382 -23.15 11.20 -32.36
N ARG A 383 -24.49 11.12 -32.26
CA ARG A 383 -25.26 10.99 -30.99
C ARG A 383 -25.75 9.58 -30.57
N SER A 384 -25.92 9.38 -29.24
CA SER A 384 -27.17 8.95 -28.53
C SER A 384 -26.98 9.07 -26.99
N SER A 385 -27.67 9.92 -26.20
CA SER A 385 -29.04 9.85 -25.59
C SER A 385 -29.32 8.57 -24.77
N SER A 386 -29.82 8.55 -23.52
CA SER A 386 -30.59 9.50 -22.67
C SER A 386 -30.73 8.90 -21.24
N ALA A 387 -31.12 9.55 -20.12
CA ALA A 387 -31.50 10.93 -19.71
C ALA A 387 -31.46 11.06 -18.15
N SER A 388 -31.79 12.24 -17.59
CA SER A 388 -31.68 12.56 -16.15
C SER A 388 -32.99 12.43 -15.33
N PRO A 389 -32.91 12.15 -14.01
CA PRO A 389 -33.89 12.55 -13.00
C PRO A 389 -33.49 13.87 -12.26
N ALA A 390 -34.44 14.45 -11.52
CA ALA A 390 -34.40 15.85 -11.04
C ALA A 390 -33.64 16.10 -9.72
N ALA A 391 -33.44 17.38 -9.40
CA ALA A 391 -32.59 17.86 -8.30
C ALA A 391 -33.25 17.78 -6.90
N ALA A 392 -32.43 17.41 -5.91
CA ALA A 392 -32.67 17.64 -4.48
C ALA A 392 -31.88 18.88 -4.00
N PRO A 393 -32.31 19.56 -2.93
CA PRO A 393 -31.75 20.85 -2.52
C PRO A 393 -30.44 20.75 -1.72
N ALA A 394 -29.69 21.86 -1.71
CA ALA A 394 -28.35 22.06 -1.17
C ALA A 394 -28.00 21.31 0.13
N GLU A 395 -26.94 20.50 0.09
CA GLU A 395 -26.32 19.88 1.26
C GLU A 395 -24.86 20.31 1.48
N SER A 396 -24.45 20.22 2.74
CA SER A 396 -23.12 20.60 3.25
C SER A 396 -22.02 19.60 2.85
N LYS A 397 -20.75 19.96 3.11
CA LYS A 397 -19.56 19.12 2.83
C LYS A 397 -19.80 17.65 3.22
N PRO A 398 -19.48 16.66 2.36
CA PRO A 398 -19.67 15.25 2.71
C PRO A 398 -18.77 14.88 3.89
N LYS A 399 -19.42 14.60 5.02
CA LYS A 399 -18.81 14.05 6.22
C LYS A 399 -18.36 12.61 5.96
N ARG A 400 -17.24 12.18 6.53
CA ARG A 400 -16.84 10.75 6.50
C ARG A 400 -17.86 9.92 7.26
N GLN A 401 -18.18 8.74 6.75
CA GLN A 401 -19.04 7.78 7.43
C GLN A 401 -18.18 6.70 8.09
N LEU A 402 -18.51 6.34 9.33
CA LEU A 402 -17.93 5.18 10.02
C LEU A 402 -18.15 3.90 9.21
N ALA A 403 -17.05 3.23 8.84
CA ALA A 403 -17.07 2.14 7.88
C ALA A 403 -17.62 0.81 8.46
N ASP A 404 -18.20 -0.03 7.60
CA ASP A 404 -18.63 -1.39 7.94
C ASP A 404 -17.46 -2.40 7.91
N VAL A 405 -16.38 -2.03 8.58
CA VAL A 405 -15.16 -2.84 8.77
C VAL A 405 -15.20 -3.48 10.16
N TYR A 406 -14.44 -4.55 10.35
CA TYR A 406 -14.39 -5.26 11.63
C TYR A 406 -13.12 -4.92 12.41
N VAL A 407 -13.31 -4.56 13.67
CA VAL A 407 -12.25 -4.41 14.69
C VAL A 407 -12.50 -5.40 15.82
N HIS A 408 -11.56 -5.50 16.75
CA HIS A 408 -11.75 -6.18 18.02
C HIS A 408 -11.62 -5.17 19.16
N ASP A 409 -12.34 -5.40 20.25
CA ASP A 409 -12.15 -4.70 21.52
C ASP A 409 -11.01 -5.33 22.35
N ALA A 410 -10.68 -4.72 23.49
CA ALA A 410 -9.69 -5.22 24.44
C ALA A 410 -9.98 -6.65 24.95
N GLN A 411 -11.22 -7.14 24.84
CA GLN A 411 -11.62 -8.50 25.19
C GLN A 411 -11.49 -9.48 24.01
N ASN A 412 -10.96 -9.03 22.86
CA ASN A 412 -10.83 -9.77 21.60
C ASN A 412 -12.19 -10.21 21.03
N ILE A 413 -13.26 -9.46 21.30
CA ILE A 413 -14.58 -9.67 20.69
C ILE A 413 -14.62 -8.89 19.38
N LYS A 414 -14.95 -9.59 18.29
CA LYS A 414 -15.05 -9.00 16.95
C LYS A 414 -16.32 -8.15 16.83
N VAL A 415 -16.16 -6.84 16.68
CA VAL A 415 -17.25 -5.87 16.52
C VAL A 415 -17.14 -5.13 15.19
N LYS A 416 -18.25 -4.57 14.71
CA LYS A 416 -18.23 -3.67 13.55
C LYS A 416 -17.83 -2.28 14.01
N LEU A 417 -16.90 -1.63 13.32
CA LEU A 417 -16.47 -0.27 13.69
C LEU A 417 -17.67 0.69 13.73
N ARG A 418 -18.59 0.59 12.75
CA ARG A 418 -19.85 1.37 12.76
C ARG A 418 -20.86 1.04 13.87
N SER A 419 -20.71 -0.05 14.65
CA SER A 419 -21.64 -0.34 15.75
C SER A 419 -21.23 0.29 17.08
N ILE A 420 -20.04 0.88 17.19
CA ILE A 420 -19.59 1.52 18.45
C ILE A 420 -20.28 2.87 18.74
N VAL A 421 -20.97 3.45 17.75
CA VAL A 421 -21.78 4.67 17.86
C VAL A 421 -23.25 4.39 18.25
N ALA A 422 -23.65 3.13 18.38
CA ALA A 422 -25.07 2.76 18.36
C ALA A 422 -25.91 3.25 19.55
N ASP A 423 -25.30 3.58 20.70
CA ASP A 423 -25.99 3.89 21.96
C ASP A 423 -25.58 5.22 22.62
N ALA A 424 -24.74 6.04 21.97
CA ALA A 424 -24.27 7.33 22.52
C ALA A 424 -24.41 8.47 21.50
N GLY A 425 -24.56 9.71 21.99
CA GLY A 425 -24.83 10.87 21.12
C GLY A 425 -23.70 11.15 20.12
N HIS A 426 -22.46 11.05 20.58
CA HIS A 426 -21.26 11.22 19.77
C HIS A 426 -20.16 10.22 20.19
N THR A 427 -19.21 9.93 19.29
CA THR A 427 -18.05 9.07 19.58
C THR A 427 -16.78 9.67 18.98
N ALA A 428 -15.81 9.96 19.84
CA ALA A 428 -14.46 10.32 19.46
C ALA A 428 -13.60 9.06 19.24
N ILE A 429 -12.79 9.05 18.19
CA ILE A 429 -11.84 7.97 17.91
C ILE A 429 -10.46 8.57 17.62
N ALA A 430 -9.44 8.15 18.36
CA ALA A 430 -8.05 8.55 18.13
C ALA A 430 -7.21 7.37 17.64
N LEU A 431 -6.35 7.58 16.66
CA LEU A 431 -5.43 6.57 16.13
C LEU A 431 -4.07 6.66 16.82
N GLY A 432 -3.53 5.53 17.25
CA GLY A 432 -2.27 5.48 17.97
C GLY A 432 -1.58 4.12 17.94
N ASP A 433 -0.27 4.14 18.20
CA ASP A 433 0.55 2.96 18.46
C ASP A 433 1.72 3.35 19.39
N LEU A 434 2.39 2.36 19.98
CA LEU A 434 3.47 2.57 20.97
C LEU A 434 4.79 3.07 20.38
N THR A 435 4.86 3.26 19.06
CA THR A 435 6.07 3.66 18.32
C THR A 435 5.92 5.01 17.60
N ASP A 436 4.72 5.61 17.59
CA ASP A 436 4.45 6.93 17.02
C ASP A 436 4.66 8.05 18.08
N PRO A 437 5.73 8.86 17.97
CA PRO A 437 6.04 9.89 18.98
C PRO A 437 4.97 10.99 19.07
N ASP A 438 4.20 11.24 18.00
CA ASP A 438 3.13 12.25 18.00
C ASP A 438 1.91 11.75 18.78
N PHE A 439 1.63 10.44 18.75
CA PHE A 439 0.62 9.85 19.62
C PHE A 439 1.08 9.86 21.09
N ILE A 440 2.29 9.35 21.35
CA ILE A 440 2.85 9.28 22.71
C ILE A 440 2.99 10.66 23.36
N GLY A 441 3.33 11.70 22.60
CA GLY A 441 3.43 13.07 23.12
C GLY A 441 2.10 13.72 23.50
N HIS A 442 0.96 13.23 22.98
CA HIS A 442 -0.31 13.97 23.02
C HIS A 442 -1.55 13.15 23.43
N TYR A 443 -1.48 11.83 23.60
CA TYR A 443 -2.65 11.01 23.98
C TYR A 443 -3.34 11.50 25.26
N ARG A 444 -2.59 12.08 26.21
CA ARG A 444 -3.11 12.69 27.44
C ARG A 444 -4.08 13.86 27.20
N ASN A 445 -4.02 14.51 26.05
CA ASN A 445 -4.98 15.54 25.66
C ASN A 445 -6.36 14.91 25.40
N VAL A 446 -6.38 13.70 24.81
CA VAL A 446 -7.60 12.92 24.55
C VAL A 446 -8.14 12.34 25.86
N GLU A 447 -7.30 11.82 26.75
CA GLU A 447 -7.70 11.38 28.10
C GLU A 447 -8.33 12.52 28.93
N ALA A 448 -7.72 13.71 28.89
CA ALA A 448 -8.25 14.88 29.60
C ALA A 448 -9.61 15.33 29.03
N ALA A 449 -9.77 15.32 27.71
CA ALA A 449 -11.06 15.57 27.08
C ALA A 449 -12.08 14.46 27.39
N ALA A 450 -11.67 13.19 27.45
CA ALA A 450 -12.53 12.07 27.78
C ALA A 450 -13.11 12.19 29.19
N ARG A 451 -12.29 12.58 30.19
CA ARG A 451 -12.79 12.84 31.56
C ARG A 451 -13.87 13.92 31.59
N ASP A 452 -13.68 15.00 30.84
CA ASP A 452 -14.61 16.13 30.84
C ASP A 452 -15.92 15.83 30.09
N TYR A 453 -15.86 15.06 28.99
CA TYR A 453 -16.97 14.91 28.04
C TYR A 453 -17.67 13.53 28.05
N THR A 454 -17.11 12.50 28.69
CA THR A 454 -17.80 11.19 28.81
C THR A 454 -19.12 11.31 29.58
N ALA A 455 -19.12 12.06 30.69
CA ALA A 455 -20.33 12.33 31.47
C ALA A 455 -21.38 13.17 30.71
N LYS A 456 -20.99 13.80 29.59
CA LYS A 456 -21.84 14.57 28.68
C LYS A 456 -22.30 13.75 27.45
N GLY A 457 -22.06 12.44 27.43
CA GLY A 457 -22.57 11.52 26.40
C GLY A 457 -21.69 11.41 25.14
N VAL A 458 -20.39 11.72 25.25
CA VAL A 458 -19.41 11.46 24.20
C VAL A 458 -18.58 10.22 24.56
N ASN A 459 -18.69 9.15 23.78
CA ASN A 459 -17.80 8.00 23.91
C ASN A 459 -16.40 8.33 23.36
N PHE A 460 -15.36 7.71 23.90
CA PHE A 460 -13.99 7.84 23.39
C PHE A 460 -13.43 6.44 23.13
N PHE A 461 -12.67 6.27 22.04
CA PHE A 461 -11.90 5.06 21.76
C PHE A 461 -10.52 5.42 21.20
N TYR A 462 -9.52 4.61 21.54
CA TYR A 462 -8.31 4.49 20.75
C TYR A 462 -8.48 3.37 19.72
N LEU A 463 -7.95 3.53 18.50
CA LEU A 463 -7.83 2.45 17.52
C LEU A 463 -6.34 2.19 17.23
N TYR A 464 -5.91 0.98 17.56
CA TYR A 464 -4.51 0.55 17.50
C TYR A 464 -4.03 0.42 16.05
N ARG A 465 -3.16 1.35 15.66
CA ARG A 465 -2.53 1.44 14.35
C ARG A 465 -1.39 0.42 14.20
N PHE A 466 -1.01 0.13 12.97
CA PHE A 466 0.24 -0.59 12.69
C PHE A 466 1.47 0.16 13.21
N LEU A 467 2.40 -0.57 13.84
CA LEU A 467 3.67 -0.04 14.36
C LEU A 467 4.47 0.65 13.25
N ARG A 468 4.66 1.97 13.33
CA ARG A 468 5.44 2.71 12.32
C ARG A 468 6.93 2.41 12.35
N HIS A 469 7.44 2.16 13.54
CA HIS A 469 8.83 1.85 13.81
C HIS A 469 8.86 0.64 14.73
N PRO A 470 8.51 -0.56 14.21
CA PRO A 470 8.28 -1.76 15.03
C PRO A 470 9.34 -1.90 16.13
N GLU A 471 10.61 -1.90 15.74
CA GLU A 471 11.79 -2.04 16.60
C GLU A 471 11.99 -0.97 17.68
N SER A 472 11.25 0.14 17.62
CA SER A 472 11.27 1.20 18.64
C SER A 472 10.64 0.67 19.92
N ASN A 473 11.31 0.87 21.06
CA ASN A 473 10.95 0.26 22.34
C ASN A 473 10.88 -1.28 22.32
N GLY A 474 11.48 -1.93 21.31
CA GLY A 474 11.65 -3.37 21.23
C GLY A 474 10.47 -4.18 20.66
N TYR A 475 9.33 -3.57 20.35
CA TYR A 475 8.24 -4.27 19.65
C TYR A 475 8.70 -4.75 18.26
N ILE A 476 7.91 -5.62 17.62
CA ILE A 476 8.08 -5.95 16.19
C ILE A 476 6.69 -6.22 15.60
N GLU A 477 6.52 -6.03 14.28
CA GLU A 477 5.28 -6.36 13.56
C GLU A 477 4.68 -7.72 13.99
N PRO A 478 3.37 -7.79 14.29
CA PRO A 478 2.71 -9.06 14.57
C PRO A 478 2.54 -9.90 13.28
N PHE A 479 2.83 -11.20 13.34
CA PHE A 479 2.51 -12.14 12.25
C PHE A 479 1.15 -12.82 12.44
N MET A 480 0.65 -12.87 13.68
CA MET A 480 -0.63 -13.51 14.03
C MET A 480 -1.57 -12.56 14.79
N GLN A 481 -2.88 -12.75 14.65
CA GLN A 481 -3.89 -11.91 15.30
C GLN A 481 -3.75 -11.86 16.85
N GLN A 482 -3.24 -12.94 17.46
CA GLN A 482 -2.97 -12.97 18.91
C GLN A 482 -1.85 -12.00 19.33
N GLU A 483 -0.83 -11.80 18.50
CA GLU A 483 0.23 -10.81 18.77
C GLU A 483 -0.33 -9.39 18.61
N ARG A 484 -1.19 -9.14 17.61
CA ARG A 484 -1.89 -7.85 17.46
C ARG A 484 -2.78 -7.53 18.67
N ALA A 485 -3.48 -8.52 19.22
CA ALA A 485 -4.25 -8.39 20.45
C ALA A 485 -3.37 -8.08 21.67
N ARG A 486 -2.21 -8.76 21.82
CA ARG A 486 -1.25 -8.47 22.89
C ARG A 486 -0.64 -7.07 22.76
N HIS A 487 -0.34 -6.59 21.56
CA HIS A 487 0.12 -5.21 21.33
C HIS A 487 -0.88 -4.17 21.85
N ALA A 488 -2.18 -4.33 21.54
CA ALA A 488 -3.22 -3.43 22.02
C ALA A 488 -3.33 -3.47 23.56
N LYS A 489 -3.31 -4.66 24.16
CA LYS A 489 -3.33 -4.84 25.62
C LYS A 489 -2.12 -4.21 26.33
N VAL A 490 -0.93 -4.36 25.76
CA VAL A 490 0.29 -3.74 26.33
C VAL A 490 0.25 -2.22 26.18
N ALA A 491 -0.43 -1.67 25.16
CA ALA A 491 -0.64 -0.22 25.06
C ALA A 491 -1.60 0.32 26.13
N GLU A 492 -2.70 -0.40 26.38
CA GLU A 492 -3.63 -0.11 27.48
C GLU A 492 -2.91 -0.12 28.85
N GLU A 493 -2.09 -1.15 29.11
CA GLU A 493 -1.31 -1.29 30.34
C GLU A 493 -0.22 -0.22 30.51
N LEU A 494 0.57 0.07 29.47
CA LEU A 494 1.69 1.02 29.55
C LEU A 494 1.27 2.49 29.60
N LEU A 495 0.14 2.84 28.99
CA LEU A 495 -0.34 4.22 28.92
C LEU A 495 -1.31 4.57 30.06
N PHE A 496 -1.78 3.56 30.82
CA PHE A 496 -2.76 3.69 31.90
C PHE A 496 -4.02 4.46 31.45
N THR A 497 -4.48 4.18 30.22
CA THR A 497 -5.58 4.87 29.56
C THR A 497 -6.92 4.51 30.19
N ALA A 498 -7.77 5.51 30.46
CA ALA A 498 -9.17 5.27 30.79
C ALA A 498 -10.05 5.15 29.53
N VAL A 499 -9.55 5.60 28.38
CA VAL A 499 -10.20 5.44 27.07
C VAL A 499 -9.98 4.01 26.54
N PRO A 500 -11.05 3.25 26.22
CA PRO A 500 -10.94 1.88 25.70
C PRO A 500 -10.20 1.78 24.36
N TRP A 501 -9.47 0.67 24.19
CA TRP A 501 -8.78 0.34 22.93
C TRP A 501 -9.60 -0.60 22.04
N LEU A 502 -9.60 -0.28 20.76
CA LEU A 502 -9.97 -1.13 19.64
C LEU A 502 -8.70 -1.48 18.85
N TYR A 503 -8.70 -2.60 18.13
CA TYR A 503 -7.63 -2.92 17.18
C TYR A 503 -8.13 -3.65 15.95
N ASP A 504 -7.38 -3.46 14.87
CA ASP A 504 -7.68 -4.00 13.56
C ASP A 504 -7.48 -5.53 13.47
N LEU A 505 -8.06 -6.11 12.42
CA LEU A 505 -7.57 -7.37 11.86
C LEU A 505 -6.14 -7.17 11.31
N MET A 506 -5.40 -8.25 11.08
CA MET A 506 -4.06 -8.20 10.45
C MET A 506 -4.01 -7.49 9.08
N ASP A 507 -5.15 -7.13 8.49
CA ASP A 507 -5.30 -6.39 7.23
C ASP A 507 -5.51 -4.86 7.37
N ASN A 508 -5.49 -4.30 8.59
CA ASN A 508 -5.53 -2.85 8.90
C ASN A 508 -6.73 -2.04 8.34
N GLN A 509 -7.86 -2.68 8.03
CA GLN A 509 -8.96 -2.03 7.30
C GLN A 509 -9.64 -0.87 8.03
N ALA A 510 -9.69 -0.84 9.36
CA ALA A 510 -10.31 0.24 10.11
C ALA A 510 -9.40 1.47 10.24
N ALA A 511 -8.10 1.27 10.47
CA ALA A 511 -7.12 2.35 10.47
C ALA A 511 -7.01 3.01 9.08
N GLU A 512 -7.03 2.20 8.00
CA GLU A 512 -7.08 2.71 6.63
C GLU A 512 -8.40 3.43 6.33
N ALA A 513 -9.55 2.94 6.82
CA ALA A 513 -10.84 3.61 6.63
C ALA A 513 -10.94 4.97 7.35
N LEU A 514 -10.33 5.11 8.54
CA LEU A 514 -10.38 6.35 9.31
C LEU A 514 -9.33 7.39 8.86
N ALA A 515 -8.09 6.97 8.60
CA ALA A 515 -7.00 7.88 8.18
C ALA A 515 -6.24 7.40 6.93
N PRO A 516 -6.89 7.35 5.75
CA PRO A 516 -6.28 6.79 4.53
C PRO A 516 -5.02 7.51 4.02
N ALA A 517 -4.73 8.76 4.46
CA ALA A 517 -3.36 9.32 4.62
C ALA A 517 -3.34 10.83 5.01
N ASN A 518 -3.57 11.20 6.27
CA ASN A 518 -3.36 12.60 6.68
C ASN A 518 -2.89 12.73 8.14
N LYS A 519 -2.41 13.92 8.50
CA LYS A 519 -1.96 14.29 9.87
C LYS A 519 -3.06 14.22 10.95
N SER A 520 -4.29 13.88 10.56
CA SER A 520 -5.41 13.72 11.48
C SER A 520 -5.44 12.28 12.00
N ASN A 521 -5.20 12.13 13.28
CA ASN A 521 -5.29 10.90 14.07
C ASN A 521 -6.32 11.04 15.20
N LEU A 522 -7.28 11.95 15.04
CA LEU A 522 -8.40 12.16 15.95
C LEU A 522 -9.65 12.58 15.19
N PHE A 523 -10.77 11.92 15.47
CA PHE A 523 -12.06 12.09 14.81
C PHE A 523 -13.18 12.15 15.85
N ILE A 524 -14.30 12.79 15.51
CA ILE A 524 -15.57 12.67 16.26
C ILE A 524 -16.68 12.36 15.27
N PHE A 525 -17.52 11.39 15.61
CA PHE A 525 -18.69 10.96 14.83
C PHE A 525 -19.98 11.17 15.63
N SER A 526 -21.11 11.35 14.93
CA SER A 526 -22.46 11.31 15.50
C SER A 526 -22.91 9.87 15.77
N ASN A 527 -24.02 9.71 16.50
CA ASN A 527 -24.74 8.43 16.66
C ASN A 527 -25.10 7.75 15.32
N ALA A 528 -25.36 8.53 14.26
CA ALA A 528 -25.59 8.04 12.90
C ALA A 528 -24.30 7.58 12.18
N GLY A 529 -23.13 7.77 12.79
CA GLY A 529 -21.82 7.43 12.25
C GLY A 529 -21.21 8.50 11.33
N GLU A 530 -21.76 9.72 11.29
CA GLU A 530 -21.25 10.81 10.44
C GLU A 530 -20.15 11.61 11.14
N GLU A 531 -19.06 11.93 10.44
CA GLU A 531 -17.96 12.74 10.95
C GLU A 531 -18.40 14.18 11.27
N VAL A 532 -18.30 14.54 12.53
CA VAL A 532 -18.50 15.89 13.06
C VAL A 532 -17.18 16.67 13.09
N TYR A 533 -16.08 16.02 13.46
CA TYR A 533 -14.76 16.64 13.59
C TYR A 533 -13.64 15.72 13.13
N ALA A 534 -12.56 16.33 12.63
CA ALA A 534 -11.30 15.65 12.37
C ALA A 534 -10.11 16.60 12.57
N GLY A 535 -9.14 16.17 13.37
CA GLY A 535 -7.98 16.97 13.78
C GLY A 535 -6.75 16.12 14.04
N ALA A 536 -5.63 16.77 14.32
CA ALA A 536 -4.46 16.09 14.87
C ALA A 536 -4.64 15.91 16.38
N ILE A 537 -4.08 14.85 16.95
CA ILE A 537 -4.08 14.60 18.40
C ILE A 537 -3.35 15.68 19.20
N SER A 538 -2.41 16.36 18.55
CA SER A 538 -1.70 17.54 19.05
C SER A 538 -2.54 18.83 19.04
N ASP A 539 -3.70 18.86 18.38
CA ASP A 539 -4.61 20.01 18.36
C ASP A 539 -5.66 19.92 19.48
N GLU A 540 -5.21 20.04 20.73
CA GLU A 540 -6.11 20.03 21.91
C GLU A 540 -7.18 21.12 21.82
N ALA A 541 -6.82 22.32 21.35
CA ALA A 541 -7.75 23.45 21.22
C ALA A 541 -8.86 23.15 20.20
N GLY A 542 -8.52 22.58 19.05
CA GLY A 542 -9.49 22.12 18.05
C GLY A 542 -10.42 21.03 18.59
N LEU A 543 -9.86 20.04 19.29
CA LEU A 543 -10.64 18.97 19.95
C LEU A 543 -11.64 19.53 20.96
N ARG A 544 -11.16 20.33 21.91
CA ARG A 544 -12.00 20.88 23.00
C ARG A 544 -13.09 21.79 22.47
N LYS A 545 -12.80 22.60 21.44
CA LYS A 545 -13.81 23.42 20.77
C LYS A 545 -14.89 22.55 20.11
N ALA A 546 -14.50 21.52 19.35
CA ALA A 546 -15.47 20.65 18.69
C ALA A 546 -16.35 19.88 19.69
N LEU A 547 -15.80 19.48 20.84
CA LEU A 547 -16.54 18.85 21.93
C LEU A 547 -17.51 19.83 22.62
N ALA A 548 -17.09 21.07 22.87
CA ALA A 548 -17.97 22.11 23.41
C ALA A 548 -19.15 22.43 22.48
N GLU A 549 -18.92 22.45 21.16
CA GLU A 549 -19.96 22.68 20.15
C GLU A 549 -21.05 21.58 20.12
N ILE A 550 -20.74 20.34 20.53
CA ILE A 550 -21.69 19.20 20.48
C ILE A 550 -22.21 18.69 21.83
N ALA A 551 -21.48 18.95 22.91
CA ALA A 551 -21.77 18.46 24.26
C ALA A 551 -21.81 19.58 25.32
N GLY A 552 -21.69 20.84 24.88
CA GLY A 552 -21.69 22.05 25.69
C GLY A 552 -20.37 22.29 26.42
N GLU A 553 -20.09 23.56 26.72
CA GLU A 553 -18.89 24.00 27.43
C GLU A 553 -18.66 23.29 28.78
N VAL A 554 -17.40 23.30 29.23
CA VAL A 554 -16.94 22.75 30.50
C VAL A 554 -16.33 23.90 31.31
N GLU A 555 -16.93 24.25 32.45
CA GLU A 555 -16.53 25.42 33.25
C GLU A 555 -15.08 25.34 33.78
N ILE A 556 -14.62 24.12 34.11
CA ILE A 556 -13.26 23.86 34.61
C ILE A 556 -12.67 22.69 33.81
N PRO A 557 -12.04 22.94 32.65
CA PRO A 557 -11.47 21.88 31.82
C PRO A 557 -10.30 21.17 32.51
N THR A 558 -10.28 19.83 32.47
CA THR A 558 -9.13 19.04 32.95
C THR A 558 -7.93 19.29 32.04
N THR A 559 -6.77 19.68 32.57
CA THR A 559 -5.55 19.79 31.75
C THR A 559 -4.84 18.44 31.64
N ALA A 560 -4.17 18.16 30.52
CA ALA A 560 -3.34 16.95 30.36
C ALA A 560 -2.33 16.79 31.51
N SER A 561 -1.75 17.91 31.99
CA SER A 561 -0.81 17.95 33.12
C SER A 561 -1.41 17.56 34.48
N ALA A 562 -2.73 17.62 34.65
CA ALA A 562 -3.43 17.19 35.87
C ALA A 562 -3.66 15.66 35.93
N LEU A 563 -3.42 14.95 34.83
CA LEU A 563 -3.41 13.49 34.80
C LEU A 563 -2.10 12.94 35.42
N PRO A 564 -2.08 11.68 35.91
CA PRO A 564 -0.85 11.02 36.31
C PRO A 564 0.22 11.08 35.21
N ASN A 565 1.49 11.28 35.58
CA ASN A 565 2.58 11.25 34.62
C ASN A 565 3.04 9.81 34.38
N THR A 566 2.61 9.25 33.26
CA THR A 566 3.14 7.99 32.73
C THR A 566 4.48 8.26 32.08
N GLU A 567 5.57 8.14 32.86
CA GLU A 567 6.87 7.92 32.26
C GLU A 567 6.84 6.55 31.58
N LEU A 568 6.67 6.55 30.25
CA LEU A 568 7.10 5.44 29.42
C LEU A 568 8.61 5.37 29.57
N GLY A 569 9.05 4.57 30.54
CA GLY A 569 10.45 4.45 30.89
C GLY A 569 11.26 4.11 29.63
N ALA A 570 12.24 4.96 29.32
CA ALA A 570 13.20 4.68 28.27
C ALA A 570 14.05 3.48 28.69
N GLY A 571 13.56 2.27 28.42
CA GLY A 571 14.13 1.05 28.97
C GLY A 571 13.48 -0.20 28.42
N SER A 572 14.17 -0.83 27.47
CA SER A 572 14.30 -2.30 27.50
C SER A 572 14.73 -2.69 28.93
N PRO A 573 14.17 -3.76 29.54
CA PRO A 573 14.42 -4.08 30.95
C PRO A 573 15.91 -4.21 31.26
N ASP A 574 16.43 -3.21 31.98
CA ASP A 574 17.78 -3.10 32.55
C ASP A 574 18.88 -3.75 31.70
N SER A 575 19.10 -3.25 30.48
CA SER A 575 20.23 -3.64 29.63
C SER A 575 21.54 -3.14 30.25
N LYS A 576 22.03 -3.86 31.27
CA LYS A 576 23.35 -3.69 31.85
C LYS A 576 24.39 -4.08 30.82
N LEU A 577 24.73 -3.09 29.99
CA LEU A 577 25.86 -2.97 29.07
C LEU A 577 26.79 -4.19 29.03
N VAL A 578 26.43 -5.17 28.19
CA VAL A 578 27.44 -5.93 27.46
C VAL A 578 27.93 -5.00 26.34
N GLU A 579 29.23 -4.71 26.30
CA GLU A 579 29.78 -3.81 25.29
C GLU A 579 29.65 -4.45 23.90
N ARG A 580 28.86 -3.81 23.03
CA ARG A 580 28.35 -4.43 21.80
C ARG A 580 28.98 -3.85 20.55
N ALA A 581 29.51 -4.73 19.69
CA ALA A 581 29.76 -4.42 18.29
C ALA A 581 28.42 -4.19 17.54
N LYS A 582 27.95 -2.95 17.48
CA LYS A 582 26.76 -2.56 16.68
C LYS A 582 27.11 -2.57 15.20
N VAL A 583 26.25 -3.17 14.37
CA VAL A 583 26.43 -3.14 12.92
C VAL A 583 26.09 -1.75 12.39
N LEU A 584 27.11 -1.03 11.90
CA LEU A 584 26.94 0.31 11.34
C LEU A 584 26.42 0.24 9.90
N ILE A 585 25.18 0.69 9.68
CA ILE A 585 24.55 0.81 8.37
C ILE A 585 24.45 2.28 7.94
N ALA A 586 24.75 2.55 6.67
CA ALA A 586 24.58 3.87 6.07
C ALA A 586 23.10 4.19 5.85
N SER A 587 22.76 5.48 5.69
CA SER A 587 21.41 5.88 5.31
C SER A 587 21.04 5.36 3.92
N GLY A 588 19.76 4.99 3.74
CA GLY A 588 19.23 4.52 2.47
C GLY A 588 19.26 3.01 2.24
N PHE A 589 19.57 2.20 3.25
CA PHE A 589 19.03 0.85 3.33
C PHE A 589 17.49 0.91 3.33
N LEU A 590 16.85 -0.13 2.80
CA LEU A 590 15.41 -0.31 2.82
C LEU A 590 15.10 -1.68 3.42
N PRO A 591 14.11 -1.78 4.34
CA PRO A 591 13.55 -3.07 4.73
C PRO A 591 13.05 -3.79 3.49
N LEU A 592 13.27 -5.10 3.43
CA LEU A 592 12.85 -5.95 2.34
C LEU A 592 11.68 -6.82 2.77
N GLU A 593 10.78 -7.14 1.85
CA GLU A 593 9.62 -7.98 2.17
C GLU A 593 10.09 -9.36 2.67
N THR A 594 9.61 -9.74 3.86
CA THR A 594 9.86 -11.05 4.46
C THR A 594 8.56 -11.77 4.76
N THR A 595 8.56 -13.09 4.67
CA THR A 595 7.40 -13.93 5.00
C THR A 595 7.86 -15.15 5.78
N PRO A 596 7.42 -15.35 7.03
CA PRO A 596 7.69 -16.60 7.74
C PRO A 596 6.97 -17.77 7.05
N LEU A 597 7.62 -18.93 6.97
CA LEU A 597 7.06 -20.12 6.33
C LEU A 597 5.96 -20.78 7.18
N ASP A 598 5.96 -20.54 8.49
CA ASP A 598 4.89 -20.97 9.40
C ASP A 598 4.36 -19.77 10.21
N PRO A 599 3.50 -18.92 9.63
CA PRO A 599 2.98 -17.72 10.30
C PRO A 599 2.05 -18.02 11.50
N ASN A 600 1.75 -19.30 11.79
CA ASN A 600 0.84 -19.69 12.86
C ASN A 600 1.56 -20.03 14.18
N SER A 601 2.89 -20.20 14.16
CA SER A 601 3.67 -20.46 15.38
C SER A 601 4.14 -19.16 16.06
N PRO A 602 4.37 -19.17 17.39
CA PRO A 602 4.91 -18.02 18.11
C PRO A 602 6.28 -17.55 17.61
N HIS A 603 6.38 -16.29 17.19
CA HIS A 603 7.64 -15.70 16.74
C HIS A 603 8.35 -14.96 17.89
N TYR A 604 8.96 -15.72 18.79
CA TYR A 604 9.75 -15.20 19.93
C TYR A 604 10.91 -14.29 19.49
N VAL A 605 11.52 -14.63 18.36
CA VAL A 605 12.51 -13.83 17.64
C VAL A 605 11.88 -13.47 16.31
N LYS A 606 12.07 -12.23 15.86
CA LYS A 606 11.58 -11.73 14.57
C LYS A 606 12.71 -11.14 13.75
N LEU A 607 12.66 -11.40 12.45
CA LEU A 607 13.63 -10.97 11.46
C LEU A 607 13.36 -9.53 11.02
N ARG A 608 14.43 -8.73 10.95
CA ARG A 608 14.51 -7.51 10.18
C ARG A 608 15.56 -7.70 9.09
N PHE A 609 15.12 -7.77 7.84
CA PHE A 609 16.01 -7.92 6.69
C PHE A 609 16.03 -6.61 5.91
N GLU A 610 17.21 -6.03 5.70
CA GLU A 610 17.36 -4.79 4.94
C GLU A 610 18.39 -4.95 3.82
N GLY A 611 18.17 -4.26 2.70
CA GLY A 611 19.10 -4.19 1.58
C GLY A 611 19.47 -2.75 1.25
N ASP A 612 20.70 -2.51 0.81
CA ASP A 612 21.04 -1.23 0.20
C ASP A 612 20.41 -1.05 -1.19
N LYS A 613 20.52 0.17 -1.73
CA LYS A 613 19.95 0.50 -3.05
C LYS A 613 20.64 -0.21 -4.21
N GLU A 614 21.89 -0.62 -4.05
CA GLU A 614 22.66 -1.31 -5.09
C GLU A 614 22.20 -2.77 -5.21
N LEU A 615 21.90 -3.41 -4.07
CA LEU A 615 21.33 -4.74 -3.98
C LEU A 615 20.01 -4.82 -4.74
N LEU A 616 19.12 -3.87 -4.48
CA LEU A 616 17.82 -3.75 -5.14
C LEU A 616 17.91 -3.40 -6.63
N ALA A 617 18.97 -2.70 -7.05
CA ALA A 617 19.16 -2.31 -8.44
C ALA A 617 19.87 -3.37 -9.30
N SER A 618 20.71 -4.22 -8.69
CA SER A 618 21.68 -5.06 -9.44
C SER A 618 21.85 -6.50 -8.94
N GLY A 619 21.29 -6.85 -7.78
CA GLY A 619 21.57 -8.12 -7.10
C GLY A 619 22.98 -8.20 -6.48
N ASN A 620 23.74 -7.09 -6.48
CA ASN A 620 25.01 -6.93 -5.78
C ASN A 620 24.89 -5.79 -4.78
N GLY A 621 25.39 -5.96 -3.57
CA GLY A 621 25.32 -4.94 -2.53
C GLY A 621 25.39 -5.56 -1.15
N LYS A 622 24.92 -4.82 -0.14
CA LYS A 622 24.93 -5.24 1.26
C LYS A 622 23.55 -5.62 1.74
N ILE A 623 23.51 -6.66 2.55
CA ILE A 623 22.36 -7.14 3.30
C ILE A 623 22.64 -6.93 4.78
N TYR A 624 21.69 -6.35 5.51
CA TYR A 624 21.68 -6.35 6.97
C TYR A 624 20.64 -7.36 7.46
N LEU A 625 21.04 -8.19 8.43
CA LEU A 625 20.14 -9.04 9.19
C LEU A 625 20.11 -8.55 10.64
N GLY A 626 18.93 -8.20 11.14
CA GLY A 626 18.67 -7.99 12.56
C GLY A 626 17.70 -9.04 13.07
N PHE A 627 17.98 -9.63 14.23
CA PHE A 627 17.12 -10.61 14.89
C PHE A 627 16.75 -10.08 16.26
N HIS A 628 15.48 -9.73 16.43
CA HIS A 628 14.97 -8.97 17.56
C HIS A 628 14.07 -9.88 18.42
N ILE A 629 14.25 -9.83 19.74
CA ILE A 629 13.34 -10.49 20.68
C ILE A 629 12.03 -9.69 20.73
N ASP A 630 10.89 -10.37 20.61
CA ASP A 630 9.58 -9.74 20.77
C ASP A 630 9.16 -9.72 22.26
N PRO A 631 9.05 -8.54 22.90
CA PRO A 631 8.74 -8.41 24.32
C PRO A 631 7.33 -8.93 24.67
N LEU A 632 6.41 -9.06 23.71
CA LEU A 632 5.06 -9.60 23.94
C LEU A 632 5.05 -11.02 24.51
N TYR A 633 6.17 -11.75 24.38
CA TYR A 633 6.29 -13.13 24.84
C TYR A 633 6.93 -13.28 26.22
N GLY A 634 7.48 -12.21 26.81
CA GLY A 634 8.20 -12.30 28.08
C GLY A 634 9.37 -13.28 28.03
N VAL A 635 10.14 -13.24 26.94
CA VAL A 635 11.30 -14.08 26.68
C VAL A 635 12.58 -13.24 26.58
N ALA A 636 13.71 -13.89 26.80
CA ALA A 636 15.05 -13.35 26.57
C ALA A 636 15.90 -14.39 25.82
N TRP A 637 17.02 -13.99 25.22
CA TRP A 637 17.99 -14.95 24.68
C TRP A 637 18.49 -15.88 25.79
N ASN A 638 18.70 -17.16 25.49
CA ASN A 638 19.35 -18.10 26.39
C ASN A 638 20.84 -18.21 26.03
N ASN A 639 21.69 -17.43 26.69
CA ASN A 639 23.12 -17.38 26.39
C ASN A 639 23.91 -18.59 26.92
N LEU A 640 23.31 -19.35 27.84
CA LEU A 640 23.85 -20.62 28.32
C LEU A 640 23.61 -21.78 27.33
N GLY A 641 22.71 -21.57 26.35
CA GLY A 641 22.42 -22.53 25.29
C GLY A 641 23.41 -22.44 24.11
N GLU A 642 23.03 -23.08 23.01
CA GLU A 642 23.74 -22.88 21.74
C GLU A 642 23.46 -21.45 21.22
N PRO A 643 24.50 -20.70 20.81
CA PRO A 643 24.30 -19.40 20.21
C PRO A 643 23.41 -19.49 18.97
N MET A 644 22.62 -18.44 18.75
CA MET A 644 21.77 -18.30 17.57
C MET A 644 22.59 -18.48 16.29
N LYS A 645 22.09 -19.28 15.36
CA LYS A 645 22.71 -19.54 14.05
C LYS A 645 21.72 -19.28 12.93
N TYR A 646 22.18 -18.67 11.84
CA TYR A 646 21.42 -18.60 10.60
C TYR A 646 22.11 -19.32 9.46
N ALA A 647 21.32 -19.78 8.49
CA ALA A 647 21.75 -20.29 7.20
C ALA A 647 20.86 -19.72 6.10
N LEU A 648 21.46 -18.98 5.17
CA LEU A 648 20.82 -18.32 4.04
C LEU A 648 21.15 -19.07 2.75
N LYS A 649 20.12 -19.62 2.10
CA LYS A 649 20.23 -20.31 0.82
C LYS A 649 19.83 -19.36 -0.31
N THR A 650 20.74 -19.19 -1.27
CA THR A 650 20.53 -18.44 -2.51
C THR A 650 20.13 -19.40 -3.64
N PRO A 651 19.01 -19.18 -4.36
CA PRO A 651 18.72 -19.96 -5.57
C PRO A 651 19.65 -19.61 -6.74
N VAL A 652 20.16 -18.38 -6.76
CA VAL A 652 21.12 -17.85 -7.72
C VAL A 652 22.02 -16.84 -6.98
N GLY A 653 23.30 -16.79 -7.35
CA GLY A 653 24.27 -15.88 -6.74
C GLY A 653 24.80 -16.37 -5.39
N VAL A 654 25.60 -15.52 -4.75
CA VAL A 654 26.31 -15.83 -3.49
C VAL A 654 26.04 -14.73 -2.47
N VAL A 655 25.77 -15.13 -1.23
CA VAL A 655 25.88 -14.25 -0.06
C VAL A 655 27.04 -14.74 0.81
N ALA A 656 27.84 -13.80 1.32
CA ALA A 656 28.98 -14.08 2.18
C ALA A 656 28.89 -13.23 3.48
N PRO A 657 28.95 -13.84 4.67
CA PRO A 657 28.82 -15.29 4.93
C PRO A 657 27.38 -15.79 4.74
N SER A 658 27.21 -16.88 3.98
CA SER A 658 25.90 -17.54 3.77
C SER A 658 25.36 -18.23 5.01
N MET A 659 26.20 -18.56 5.99
CA MET A 659 25.82 -19.06 7.29
C MET A 659 26.76 -18.50 8.35
N ASN A 660 26.23 -18.13 9.52
CA ASN A 660 27.04 -17.65 10.63
C ASN A 660 26.33 -17.89 11.97
N SER A 661 27.09 -17.77 13.05
CA SER A 661 26.63 -17.81 14.43
C SER A 661 26.73 -16.42 15.06
N ALA A 662 25.78 -16.07 15.92
CA ALA A 662 25.97 -14.97 16.85
C ALA A 662 27.19 -15.28 17.75
N PRO A 663 27.97 -14.27 18.17
CA PRO A 663 29.00 -14.43 19.20
C PRO A 663 28.39 -15.02 20.49
N ARG A 664 29.15 -15.86 21.19
CA ARG A 664 28.73 -16.35 22.51
C ARG A 664 28.86 -15.20 23.53
N VAL A 665 27.78 -14.90 24.23
CA VAL A 665 27.76 -13.96 25.35
C VAL A 665 28.02 -14.76 26.64
N SER A 666 29.14 -14.52 27.31
CA SER A 666 29.54 -15.24 28.53
C SER A 666 29.04 -14.59 29.82
N ASP A 667 28.86 -13.27 29.80
CA ASP A 667 28.87 -12.47 31.04
C ASP A 667 27.47 -12.34 31.67
N GLN A 668 26.43 -12.72 30.93
CA GLN A 668 25.04 -12.75 31.36
C GLN A 668 24.33 -13.98 30.80
N ALA A 669 23.62 -14.73 31.66
CA ALA A 669 22.90 -15.94 31.27
C ALA A 669 21.76 -15.69 30.28
N THR A 670 21.18 -14.49 30.29
CA THR A 670 20.10 -14.05 29.40
C THR A 670 20.20 -12.56 29.10
N ASP A 671 19.83 -12.13 27.90
CA ASP A 671 19.70 -10.72 27.53
C ASP A 671 18.61 -10.52 26.44
N ALA A 672 18.32 -9.27 26.07
CA ALA A 672 17.34 -8.92 25.02
C ALA A 672 17.97 -8.20 23.81
N GLU A 673 19.30 -8.13 23.71
CA GLU A 673 20.00 -7.40 22.64
C GLU A 673 19.78 -8.06 21.27
N PRO A 674 19.39 -7.33 20.22
CA PRO A 674 19.24 -7.91 18.88
C PRO A 674 20.53 -8.59 18.40
N ARG A 675 20.45 -9.73 17.73
CA ARG A 675 21.62 -10.32 17.05
C ARG A 675 21.70 -9.75 15.64
N GLU A 676 22.83 -9.16 15.25
CA GLU A 676 22.98 -8.42 13.99
C GLU A 676 24.12 -8.97 13.13
N PHE A 677 23.94 -8.93 11.80
CA PHE A 677 24.95 -9.33 10.82
C PHE A 677 24.91 -8.40 9.60
N LEU A 678 26.07 -8.15 9.00
CA LEU A 678 26.21 -7.49 7.70
C LEU A 678 26.82 -8.48 6.71
N LEU A 679 26.16 -8.68 5.57
CA LEU A 679 26.54 -9.65 4.56
C LEU A 679 26.80 -8.94 3.23
N GLU A 680 27.72 -9.47 2.43
CA GLU A 680 27.86 -9.09 1.03
C GLU A 680 27.09 -10.05 0.12
N ALA A 681 26.31 -9.50 -0.79
CA ALA A 681 25.59 -10.22 -1.81
C ALA A 681 26.18 -9.93 -3.18
N ARG A 682 26.28 -10.96 -4.03
CA ARG A 682 26.78 -10.85 -5.41
C ARG A 682 25.95 -11.72 -6.35
N LYS A 683 25.48 -11.13 -7.45
CA LYS A 683 24.70 -11.76 -8.53
C LYS A 683 23.43 -12.47 -8.05
N LEU A 684 22.74 -11.92 -7.04
CA LEU A 684 21.44 -12.43 -6.63
C LEU A 684 20.39 -12.14 -7.70
N ASP A 685 19.46 -13.07 -7.88
CA ASP A 685 18.33 -12.95 -8.80
C ASP A 685 17.13 -12.34 -8.05
N PRO A 686 16.71 -11.09 -8.34
CA PRO A 686 15.62 -10.46 -7.61
C PRO A 686 14.25 -11.10 -7.88
N SER A 687 14.13 -11.97 -8.89
CA SER A 687 12.90 -12.74 -9.15
C SER A 687 12.77 -13.98 -8.27
N LYS A 688 13.82 -14.38 -7.54
CA LYS A 688 13.82 -15.59 -6.70
C LYS A 688 14.07 -15.24 -5.24
N PRO A 689 13.39 -15.92 -4.30
CA PRO A 689 13.54 -15.62 -2.89
C PRO A 689 14.82 -16.20 -2.31
N LEU A 690 15.34 -15.53 -1.30
CA LEU A 690 16.29 -16.14 -0.39
C LEU A 690 15.51 -16.97 0.64
N ILE A 691 16.03 -18.14 1.00
CA ILE A 691 15.49 -18.95 2.10
C ILE A 691 16.44 -18.80 3.28
N LEU A 692 16.01 -18.11 4.32
CA LEU A 692 16.73 -17.98 5.58
C LEU A 692 16.15 -18.98 6.58
N GLN A 693 16.98 -19.90 7.07
CA GLN A 693 16.70 -20.65 8.28
C GLN A 693 17.43 -20.03 9.46
N VAL A 694 16.75 -19.96 10.60
CA VAL A 694 17.28 -19.47 11.87
C VAL A 694 17.05 -20.54 12.92
N ASN A 695 18.07 -20.88 13.71
CA ASN A 695 17.94 -21.76 14.86
C ASN A 695 18.41 -20.99 16.10
N TYR A 696 17.62 -21.01 17.17
CA TYR A 696 17.89 -20.23 18.37
C TYR A 696 17.28 -20.81 19.64
N SER A 697 17.84 -20.38 20.77
CA SER A 697 17.34 -20.68 22.11
C SER A 697 16.89 -19.41 22.83
N VAL A 698 15.68 -19.41 23.39
CA VAL A 698 15.18 -18.35 24.28
C VAL A 698 14.76 -18.91 25.64
N HIS A 699 14.95 -18.12 26.70
CA HIS A 699 14.43 -18.41 28.03
C HIS A 699 13.10 -17.69 28.23
N SER A 700 12.05 -18.42 28.60
CA SER A 700 10.76 -17.85 28.99
C SER A 700 10.79 -17.46 30.48
N LEU A 701 10.69 -16.16 30.75
CA LEU A 701 10.81 -15.60 32.11
C LEU A 701 9.65 -16.07 33.02
N SER A 702 8.43 -16.16 32.46
CA SER A 702 7.22 -16.58 33.18
C SER A 702 7.18 -18.09 33.43
N ALA A 703 7.52 -18.91 32.42
CA ALA A 703 7.51 -20.36 32.53
C ALA A 703 8.84 -20.96 33.05
N ARG A 704 9.87 -20.14 33.26
CA ARG A 704 11.23 -20.50 33.72
C ARG A 704 11.84 -21.67 32.96
N LYS A 705 11.64 -21.71 31.63
CA LYS A 705 12.06 -22.80 30.75
C LYS A 705 12.77 -22.28 29.51
N ASN A 706 13.73 -23.04 29.02
CA ASN A 706 14.35 -22.81 27.72
C ASN A 706 13.45 -23.35 26.60
N ILE A 707 13.45 -22.67 25.47
CA ILE A 707 12.69 -23.00 24.28
C ILE A 707 13.66 -22.94 23.10
N GLU A 708 13.96 -24.10 22.52
CA GLU A 708 14.65 -24.21 21.23
C GLU A 708 13.64 -24.02 20.11
N ALA A 709 13.98 -23.20 19.12
CA ALA A 709 13.12 -22.93 17.98
C ALA A 709 13.94 -22.86 16.68
N THR A 710 13.33 -23.41 15.63
CA THR A 710 13.76 -23.18 14.25
C THR A 710 12.67 -22.39 13.53
N GLN A 711 13.06 -21.27 12.94
CA GLN A 711 12.21 -20.48 12.05
C GLN A 711 12.78 -20.54 10.64
N GLN A 712 11.90 -20.41 9.65
CA GLN A 712 12.28 -20.24 8.26
C GLN A 712 11.52 -19.05 7.68
N TYR A 713 12.25 -18.24 6.91
CA TYR A 713 11.73 -17.07 6.23
C TYR A 713 12.04 -17.16 4.74
N HIS A 714 11.06 -16.76 3.95
CA HIS A 714 11.30 -16.27 2.60
C HIS A 714 11.64 -14.79 2.67
N ILE A 715 12.66 -14.36 1.93
CA ILE A 715 12.97 -12.95 1.72
C ILE A 715 12.97 -12.65 0.23
N TYR A 716 12.38 -11.51 -0.15
CA TYR A 716 12.35 -11.00 -1.52
C TYR A 716 13.29 -9.82 -1.67
N LEU A 717 13.93 -9.65 -2.83
CA LEU A 717 14.74 -8.45 -3.12
C LEU A 717 13.87 -7.31 -3.66
N GLN A 718 12.83 -6.96 -2.90
CA GLN A 718 11.98 -5.78 -3.13
C GLN A 718 11.68 -5.07 -1.81
N PRO A 719 11.58 -3.73 -1.78
CA PRO A 719 11.29 -3.00 -0.55
C PRO A 719 9.96 -3.42 0.08
N ASP A 720 9.95 -3.56 1.39
CA ASP A 720 8.73 -3.71 2.18
C ASP A 720 7.95 -2.36 2.16
N PRO A 721 6.70 -2.32 1.67
CA PRO A 721 5.92 -1.08 1.64
C PRO A 721 5.48 -0.57 3.02
N PHE A 722 5.58 -1.39 4.08
CA PHE A 722 5.18 -1.08 5.45
C PHE A 722 6.35 -0.91 6.41
N GLY A 723 7.54 -1.44 6.09
CA GLY A 723 8.74 -1.37 6.95
C GLY A 723 9.33 0.03 7.21
N GLY A 724 8.84 1.07 6.52
CA GLY A 724 9.30 2.45 6.67
C GLY A 724 10.65 2.75 5.98
N GLN A 725 11.18 3.96 6.18
CA GLN A 725 12.50 4.34 5.67
C GLN A 725 13.56 4.28 6.79
N VAL A 726 14.73 3.70 6.50
CA VAL A 726 15.86 3.70 7.43
C VAL A 726 16.48 5.09 7.52
N ILE A 727 16.15 5.80 8.60
CA ILE A 727 16.95 6.93 9.07
C ILE A 727 18.29 6.33 9.51
N GLY A 728 19.38 6.70 8.83
CA GLY A 728 20.67 6.02 8.96
C GLY A 728 21.16 5.98 10.42
N ARG A 729 21.60 4.81 10.88
CA ARG A 729 22.08 4.56 12.25
C ARG A 729 23.50 5.10 12.49
N GLN A 730 23.73 6.36 12.15
CA GLN A 730 24.91 7.11 12.60
C GLN A 730 24.59 7.80 13.92
N VAL A 731 25.47 7.65 14.91
CA VAL A 731 25.43 8.48 16.12
C VAL A 731 25.66 9.93 15.68
N SER A 732 24.68 10.79 15.92
CA SER A 732 24.87 12.22 15.69
C SER A 732 25.94 12.74 16.64
N ALA A 733 27.09 13.15 16.12
CA ALA A 733 28.03 13.94 16.90
C ALA A 733 27.31 15.19 17.43
N SER A 734 27.33 15.37 18.75
CA SER A 734 26.75 16.52 19.42
C SER A 734 27.35 17.83 18.90
N LYS A 735 26.54 18.88 18.77
CA LYS A 735 27.02 20.23 18.41
C LYS A 735 28.08 20.73 19.40
N PRO A 736 29.13 21.39 18.89
CA PRO A 736 29.47 22.75 19.36
C PRO A 736 29.17 23.75 18.24
N VAL A 737 28.48 24.87 18.49
CA VAL A 737 29.00 26.14 19.03
C VAL A 737 29.90 26.90 18.03
N THR A 738 29.59 28.18 17.88
CA THR A 738 30.05 29.14 16.86
C THR A 738 31.54 29.46 16.87
N GLY A 739 32.15 29.61 15.68
CA GLY A 739 33.46 30.25 15.48
C GLY A 739 34.02 30.09 14.06
N ALA A 740 34.74 31.10 13.56
CA ALA A 740 35.55 30.99 12.33
C ALA A 740 36.75 30.03 12.57
N THR A 741 37.46 29.44 11.58
CA THR A 741 37.92 29.96 10.27
C THR A 741 38.35 28.78 9.36
N LYS A 742 38.59 29.00 8.06
CA LYS A 742 39.14 27.96 7.15
C LYS A 742 40.63 27.65 7.42
N THR A 743 41.02 26.38 7.58
CA THR A 743 42.36 25.85 7.20
C THR A 743 42.42 24.31 7.07
N ALA A 744 43.29 23.86 6.15
CA ALA A 744 43.84 22.54 5.79
C ALA A 744 43.47 21.21 6.52
N GLN A 745 43.39 20.13 5.72
CA GLN A 745 43.50 18.73 6.18
C GLN A 745 44.96 18.31 6.49
N PRO A 746 45.22 17.44 7.48
CA PRO A 746 46.50 16.74 7.63
C PRO A 746 46.55 15.43 6.81
N LYS A 747 47.75 15.06 6.35
CA LYS A 747 48.06 13.77 5.70
C LYS A 747 48.44 12.73 6.76
N GLY A 748 48.03 11.46 6.59
CA GLY A 748 48.47 10.33 7.44
C GLY A 748 49.91 9.87 7.13
N SER A 749 50.49 9.06 8.02
CA SER A 749 51.89 8.61 7.94
C SER A 749 52.11 7.56 6.82
N ALA A 750 53.37 7.27 6.50
CA ALA A 750 53.70 6.18 5.56
C ALA A 750 53.35 4.80 6.15
N PHE A 751 53.36 4.67 7.49
CA PHE A 751 52.98 3.44 8.18
C PHE A 751 51.46 3.26 8.24
N ASP A 752 50.69 4.34 8.46
CA ASP A 752 49.22 4.35 8.30
C ASP A 752 48.79 3.79 6.93
N ALA A 753 49.53 4.14 5.87
CA ALA A 753 49.25 3.67 4.52
C ALA A 753 49.62 2.18 4.32
N MET A 754 50.55 1.65 5.12
CA MET A 754 50.95 0.24 5.10
C MET A 754 49.98 -0.63 5.89
N LEU A 755 49.60 -0.22 7.11
CA LEU A 755 48.56 -0.89 7.92
C LEU A 755 47.26 -1.05 7.13
N ARG A 756 46.73 0.03 6.54
CA ARG A 756 45.50 -0.01 5.71
C ARG A 756 45.52 -1.01 4.55
N ARG A 757 46.70 -1.53 4.17
CA ARG A 757 46.88 -2.44 3.04
C ARG A 757 47.18 -3.89 3.44
N PHE A 758 47.72 -4.12 4.64
CA PHE A 758 48.21 -5.43 5.07
C PHE A 758 47.73 -5.88 6.46
N ASP A 759 47.31 -4.96 7.34
CA ASP A 759 46.72 -5.27 8.65
C ASP A 759 45.28 -5.77 8.43
N LEU A 760 45.14 -7.10 8.35
CA LEU A 760 43.92 -7.79 7.98
C LEU A 760 43.00 -8.01 9.18
N ASP A 761 43.57 -8.23 10.37
CA ASP A 761 42.81 -8.33 11.62
C ASP A 761 42.52 -6.97 12.28
N ARG A 762 43.23 -5.92 11.87
CA ARG A 762 43.13 -4.52 12.33
C ARG A 762 43.63 -4.29 13.76
N ASN A 763 44.63 -5.05 14.19
CA ASN A 763 45.26 -4.90 15.50
C ASN A 763 46.23 -3.70 15.61
N GLY A 764 46.55 -3.03 14.49
CA GLY A 764 47.43 -1.86 14.45
C GLY A 764 48.93 -2.19 14.33
N LYS A 765 49.26 -3.45 14.08
CA LYS A 765 50.61 -3.98 13.81
C LYS A 765 50.55 -4.86 12.56
N LEU A 766 51.70 -5.40 12.13
CA LEU A 766 51.75 -6.37 11.02
C LEU A 766 52.45 -7.63 11.48
N SER A 767 51.75 -8.77 11.46
CA SER A 767 52.33 -10.09 11.75
C SER A 767 53.09 -10.66 10.55
N THR A 768 53.89 -11.71 10.78
CA THR A 768 54.57 -12.46 9.70
C THR A 768 53.60 -13.02 8.66
N ASP A 769 52.40 -13.42 9.08
CA ASP A 769 51.41 -14.08 8.21
C ASP A 769 50.65 -13.07 7.32
N GLU A 770 50.67 -11.78 7.72
CA GLU A 770 50.11 -10.65 6.96
C GLU A 770 51.13 -10.00 6.02
N ALA A 771 52.43 -10.22 6.26
CA ALA A 771 53.49 -9.69 5.42
C ALA A 771 53.61 -10.47 4.10
N LEU A 772 53.62 -9.75 2.98
CA LEU A 772 53.68 -10.34 1.64
C LEU A 772 54.81 -9.78 0.78
N GLY A 773 55.39 -10.63 -0.06
CA GLY A 773 56.45 -10.26 -1.00
C GLY A 773 57.69 -9.65 -0.33
N THR A 774 58.14 -8.50 -0.82
CA THR A 774 59.38 -7.85 -0.36
C THR A 774 59.33 -7.34 1.09
N LEU A 775 58.14 -7.27 1.71
CA LEU A 775 57.99 -6.99 3.14
C LEU A 775 58.31 -8.23 3.98
N LEU A 776 57.83 -9.41 3.56
CA LEU A 776 58.10 -10.70 4.21
C LEU A 776 59.59 -11.06 4.18
N GLU A 777 60.24 -10.87 3.03
CA GLU A 777 61.70 -11.09 2.86
C GLU A 777 62.57 -10.26 3.82
N LYS A 778 62.03 -9.15 4.33
CA LYS A 778 62.73 -8.19 5.18
C LYS A 778 62.17 -8.13 6.59
N PHE A 779 61.17 -8.97 6.90
CA PHE A 779 60.40 -8.89 8.13
C PHE A 779 61.29 -8.97 9.38
N GLY A 780 62.09 -10.03 9.50
CA GLY A 780 63.05 -10.20 10.60
C GLY A 780 64.27 -9.26 10.57
N THR A 781 64.29 -8.25 9.69
CA THR A 781 65.23 -7.11 9.76
C THR A 781 64.53 -5.82 10.20
N ILE A 782 63.19 -5.77 10.14
CA ILE A 782 62.36 -4.65 10.57
C ILE A 782 61.84 -4.91 11.99
N ASP A 783 61.37 -6.12 12.26
CA ASP A 783 61.12 -6.65 13.60
C ASP A 783 62.48 -6.80 14.32
N ALA A 784 62.92 -5.69 14.93
CA ALA A 784 64.20 -5.59 15.61
C ALA A 784 64.18 -6.20 17.01
N ASN A 785 62.99 -6.46 17.56
CA ASN A 785 62.79 -6.99 18.91
C ASN A 785 62.58 -8.53 18.91
N GLY A 786 62.11 -9.09 17.79
CA GLY A 786 61.91 -10.52 17.57
C GLY A 786 60.57 -11.07 18.07
N ASP A 787 59.56 -10.23 18.31
CA ASP A 787 58.24 -10.65 18.82
C ASP A 787 57.29 -11.19 17.72
N GLY A 788 57.67 -11.11 16.45
CA GLY A 788 56.88 -11.58 15.31
C GLY A 788 55.93 -10.53 14.73
N PHE A 789 55.99 -9.29 15.19
CA PHE A 789 55.18 -8.17 14.70
C PHE A 789 56.06 -6.97 14.32
N ILE A 790 55.61 -6.18 13.33
CA ILE A 790 56.20 -4.88 13.01
C ILE A 790 55.29 -3.77 13.52
N MET A 791 55.83 -2.90 14.39
CA MET A 791 55.18 -1.68 14.88
C MET A 791 55.75 -0.39 14.23
N GLU A 792 55.04 0.74 14.36
CA GLU A 792 55.39 2.00 13.68
C GLU A 792 56.81 2.48 14.03
N ASN A 793 57.19 2.38 15.31
CA ASN A 793 58.51 2.76 15.81
C ASN A 793 59.64 1.92 15.20
N GLU A 794 59.41 0.63 14.96
CA GLU A 794 60.41 -0.29 14.40
C GLU A 794 60.55 -0.09 12.90
N PHE A 795 59.44 0.10 12.21
CA PHE A 795 59.43 0.47 10.80
C PHE A 795 60.11 1.83 10.55
N LEU A 796 59.89 2.82 11.42
CA LEU A 796 60.59 4.11 11.36
C LEU A 796 62.10 3.95 11.64
N HIS A 797 62.48 3.19 12.67
CA HIS A 797 63.89 2.93 12.98
C HIS A 797 64.63 2.22 11.84
N TYR A 798 63.97 1.28 11.16
CA TYR A 798 64.48 0.62 9.96
C TYR A 798 64.65 1.54 8.75
N LEU A 799 63.81 2.59 8.63
CA LEU A 799 63.95 3.61 7.58
C LEU A 799 65.07 4.60 7.88
N GLU A 800 65.28 4.94 9.16
CA GLU A 800 66.37 5.83 9.60
C GLU A 800 67.75 5.16 9.48
N THR A 801 67.85 3.87 9.80
CA THR A 801 69.09 3.07 9.66
C THR A 801 69.43 2.66 8.22
N ARG A 802 68.67 3.17 7.24
CA ARG A 802 68.82 2.90 5.80
C ARG A 802 69.40 4.05 4.98
N GLN A 803 69.73 5.17 5.63
CA GLN A 803 70.49 6.29 5.05
C GLN A 803 71.98 6.19 5.43
#